data_AF-A0A932E967-F1
#
_entry.id   AF-A0A932E967-F1
#
_cell.length_a   1.000
_cell.length_b   1.000
_cell.length_c   1.000
_cell.angle_alpha   90.00
_cell.angle_beta   90.00
_cell.angle_gamma   90.00
#
_symmetry.space_group_name_H-M   'P 1'
#
loop_
_entity.id
_entity.type
_entity.pdbx_description
1 polymer ?
#
loop_
_entity_poly.entity_id
_entity_poly.type
_entity_poly.pdbx_seq_one_letter_code
_entity_poly.pdbx_strand_id
1 'polypeptide(L)'
;MNESVQKWLDELSAAPSEAIQKLVLGYSGVSAWSRSSLRESFVEIFQTHAQPLDAAVAAWLQERLMKLPPEKTPTLVWASHLQDLFGALAGLPLPQVARLLRDRLRDFRSWLRPLRTDESLDPEAAYLAALAWADTNQHLEGMWQGLALRRDREPAYYTDIGLLGLRKTRDDRGQLPPKAPFLLLATLIDLADTGLSQKDWLLTTRALLGGYHYSLETWVREFEPVLATRPNAERGSKWLGKILPEFAIRKVNPLPRIQTPTKADTDRFVMEVRNAGPSRVGLPLENFLTSQRSYANASFDSYHLVRSFNRLAEAARFHDPEWAVARAEEALAWDENNARNWTVLARSLWARGLHRKKGSNVRIAETDCRAAIDILWDARLRFPWDKVGRKELGRLHRDAGDFETAEAIYREAMTEFPNDDACRNGLADILTKTNRIREAEALYRETRSLFDQDPYSRTGLAEILFHRSATNRDMIERDEARLIFREAAHLNDRYARGRVNDFDQRWAKAALHRQRQAGLGHEENETIELSRTSPEEMRPAQRLGHALLLQWKARRTESAGERERLLAEAESLLNLPDELTGECHTAFVEARGFLLLARDRATEARAYFEQQLAAFTRSPLGLRLGFAEARARLGETLSDTEEAELASFGPEGSILPLVLKVVRLLEHTASDDELRDLLLELYPRVRELAGMPASELGEEDEPAEPTAPARQPETPDTMMAHLLLANIFRPAAINAPVDLQAADAIPRIRASLKKQRGDIFSVAEKLALAA
;
A
#
# COMPACT_ATOMS: atom_id res chain seq x y z
N MET A 1 22.97 -3.09 19.55
CA MET A 1 24.13 -3.24 18.67
C MET A 1 25.13 -4.14 19.35
N ASN A 2 25.71 -5.11 18.64
CA ASN A 2 26.72 -6.03 19.16
C ASN A 2 28.00 -5.25 19.53
N GLU A 3 28.61 -5.54 20.68
CA GLU A 3 29.77 -4.80 21.21
C GLU A 3 30.96 -4.78 20.25
N SER A 4 31.13 -5.87 19.47
CA SER A 4 32.15 -5.98 18.42
C SER A 4 31.91 -5.06 17.22
N VAL A 5 30.65 -4.80 16.86
CA VAL A 5 30.28 -3.85 15.79
C VAL A 5 30.53 -2.42 16.24
N GLN A 6 30.16 -2.08 17.48
CA GLN A 6 30.43 -0.73 18.01
C GLN A 6 31.93 -0.45 18.07
N LYS A 7 32.72 -1.41 18.56
CA LYS A 7 34.18 -1.29 18.60
C LYS A 7 34.77 -1.05 17.20
N TRP A 8 34.31 -1.78 16.19
CA TRP A 8 34.78 -1.58 14.82
C TRP A 8 34.33 -0.23 14.22
N LEU A 9 33.12 0.25 14.55
CA LEU A 9 32.67 1.58 14.14
C LEU A 9 33.49 2.70 14.81
N ASP A 10 33.91 2.50 16.05
CA ASP A 10 34.83 3.40 16.74
C ASP A 10 36.21 3.39 16.05
N GLU A 11 36.71 2.22 15.63
CA GLU A 11 37.93 2.08 14.81
C GLU A 11 37.79 2.73 13.43
N LEU A 12 36.63 2.58 12.76
CA LEU A 12 36.32 3.24 11.49
C LEU A 12 36.34 4.76 11.65
N SER A 13 35.85 5.27 12.78
CA SER A 13 35.85 6.70 13.08
C SER A 13 37.26 7.24 13.39
N ALA A 14 38.10 6.44 14.06
CA ALA A 14 39.46 6.83 14.45
C ALA A 14 40.48 6.70 13.31
N ALA A 15 40.42 5.62 12.52
CA ALA A 15 41.34 5.32 11.43
C ALA A 15 40.60 4.75 10.20
N PRO A 16 39.88 5.59 9.42
CA PRO A 16 38.96 5.14 8.38
C PRO A 16 39.60 4.26 7.29
N SER A 17 40.74 4.68 6.71
CA SER A 17 41.44 3.90 5.68
C SER A 17 41.95 2.55 6.21
N GLU A 18 42.45 2.51 7.45
CA GLU A 18 43.00 1.28 8.03
C GLU A 18 41.89 0.28 8.38
N ALA A 19 40.76 0.78 8.91
CA ALA A 19 39.59 -0.03 9.19
C ALA A 19 38.99 -0.65 7.92
N ILE A 20 38.87 0.13 6.82
CA ILE A 20 38.43 -0.39 5.52
C ILE A 20 39.43 -1.38 4.95
N GLN A 21 40.74 -1.14 5.06
CA GLN A 21 41.76 -2.10 4.62
C GLN A 21 41.63 -3.44 5.34
N LYS A 22 41.50 -3.42 6.67
CA LYS A 22 41.34 -4.65 7.47
C LYS A 22 40.06 -5.39 7.10
N LEU A 23 38.97 -4.66 6.83
CA LEU A 23 37.71 -5.26 6.43
C LEU A 23 37.79 -5.90 5.03
N VAL A 24 38.39 -5.22 4.05
CA VAL A 24 38.57 -5.72 2.68
C VAL A 24 39.48 -6.95 2.63
N LEU A 25 40.54 -6.97 3.44
CA LEU A 25 41.48 -8.11 3.53
C LEU A 25 40.97 -9.25 4.44
N GLY A 26 39.81 -9.09 5.10
CA GLY A 26 39.25 -10.09 6.01
C GLY A 26 39.96 -10.22 7.36
N TYR A 27 40.76 -9.22 7.75
CA TYR A 27 41.47 -9.17 9.04
C TYR A 27 40.65 -8.55 10.19
N SER A 28 39.45 -8.05 9.91
CA SER A 28 38.58 -7.46 10.94
C SER A 28 37.85 -8.54 11.74
N GLY A 29 38.18 -8.67 13.03
CA GLY A 29 37.53 -9.58 13.99
C GLY A 29 36.16 -9.11 14.48
N VAL A 30 35.27 -8.69 13.58
CA VAL A 30 33.88 -8.36 13.94
C VAL A 30 33.11 -9.67 14.00
N SER A 31 32.94 -10.24 15.20
CA SER A 31 32.22 -11.50 15.40
C SER A 31 30.82 -11.54 14.81
N ALA A 32 30.15 -10.37 14.71
CA ALA A 32 28.84 -10.24 14.09
C ALA A 32 28.85 -10.41 12.56
N TRP A 33 29.99 -10.14 11.91
CA TRP A 33 30.15 -10.17 10.45
C TRP A 33 31.15 -11.23 9.98
N SER A 34 31.70 -12.03 10.88
CA SER A 34 32.73 -13.03 10.54
C SER A 34 32.24 -14.14 9.61
N ARG A 35 30.92 -14.28 9.43
CA ARG A 35 30.27 -15.19 8.46
C ARG A 35 29.56 -14.45 7.31
N SER A 36 29.52 -13.11 7.36
CA SER A 36 28.82 -12.29 6.38
C SER A 36 29.73 -11.97 5.20
N SER A 37 29.13 -11.86 4.01
CA SER A 37 29.86 -11.32 2.85
C SER A 37 30.20 -9.84 3.07
N LEU A 38 31.20 -9.34 2.33
CA LEU A 38 31.56 -7.93 2.34
C LEU A 38 30.35 -7.04 1.95
N ARG A 39 29.50 -7.55 1.06
CA ARG A 39 28.27 -6.89 0.64
C ARG A 39 27.25 -6.75 1.77
N GLU A 40 26.98 -7.82 2.51
CA GLU A 40 26.07 -7.79 3.66
C GLU A 40 26.58 -6.84 4.75
N SER A 41 27.89 -6.88 5.01
CA SER A 41 28.55 -5.99 5.96
C SER A 41 28.37 -4.52 5.54
N PHE A 42 28.60 -4.20 4.26
CA PHE A 42 28.46 -2.85 3.74
C PHE A 42 27.00 -2.37 3.73
N VAL A 43 26.03 -3.25 3.45
CA VAL A 43 24.60 -2.91 3.54
C VAL A 43 24.21 -2.57 4.97
N GLU A 44 24.64 -3.36 5.95
CA GLU A 44 24.37 -3.13 7.37
C GLU A 44 25.03 -1.83 7.87
N ILE A 45 26.30 -1.62 7.52
CA ILE A 45 27.01 -0.38 7.85
C ILE A 45 26.33 0.81 7.16
N PHE A 46 25.91 0.68 5.90
CA PHE A 46 25.26 1.77 5.18
C PHE A 46 23.95 2.19 5.85
N GLN A 47 23.12 1.24 6.31
CA GLN A 47 21.85 1.53 6.97
C GLN A 47 22.01 2.37 8.25
N THR A 48 23.15 2.23 8.92
CA THR A 48 23.40 2.87 10.22
C THR A 48 24.39 4.05 10.15
N HIS A 49 25.36 4.00 9.24
CA HIS A 49 26.53 4.90 9.15
C HIS A 49 26.93 5.18 7.68
N ALA A 50 25.98 5.56 6.84
CA ALA A 50 26.20 5.84 5.41
C ALA A 50 27.31 6.86 5.10
N GLN A 51 27.34 8.00 5.80
CA GLN A 51 28.31 9.07 5.54
C GLN A 51 29.76 8.67 5.90
N PRO A 52 30.03 8.11 7.10
CA PRO A 52 31.35 7.56 7.43
C PRO A 52 31.84 6.50 6.44
N LEU A 53 30.95 5.59 6.01
CA LEU A 53 31.30 4.55 5.04
C LEU A 53 31.68 5.13 3.68
N ASP A 54 30.87 6.05 3.14
CA ASP A 54 31.13 6.73 1.86
C ASP A 54 32.48 7.47 1.87
N ALA A 55 32.75 8.23 2.92
CA ALA A 55 34.01 8.97 3.05
C ALA A 55 35.23 8.04 3.21
N ALA A 56 35.12 7.00 4.04
CA ALA A 56 36.20 6.07 4.32
C ALA A 56 36.58 5.24 3.09
N VAL A 57 35.59 4.69 2.38
CA VAL A 57 35.84 3.91 1.15
C VAL A 57 36.41 4.80 0.04
N ALA A 58 35.89 6.01 -0.14
CA ALA A 58 36.42 6.95 -1.14
C ALA A 58 37.88 7.32 -0.85
N ALA A 59 38.20 7.66 0.40
CA ALA A 59 39.56 7.98 0.82
C ALA A 59 40.51 6.78 0.62
N TRP A 60 40.08 5.58 1.01
CA TRP A 60 40.87 4.36 0.85
C TRP A 60 41.13 4.02 -0.62
N LEU A 61 40.11 4.09 -1.47
CA LEU A 61 40.25 3.86 -2.92
C LEU A 61 41.21 4.87 -3.55
N GLN A 62 41.09 6.14 -3.18
CA GLN A 62 41.99 7.19 -3.66
C GLN A 62 43.44 6.96 -3.22
N GLU A 63 43.65 6.45 -2.01
CA GLU A 63 44.96 6.11 -1.48
C GLU A 63 45.57 4.87 -2.14
N ARG A 64 44.76 3.86 -2.52
CA ARG A 64 45.20 2.57 -3.08
C ARG A 64 45.29 2.53 -4.60
N LEU A 65 44.62 3.45 -5.29
CA LEU A 65 44.59 3.52 -6.75
C LEU A 65 46.02 3.52 -7.33
N MET A 66 46.27 2.62 -8.30
CA MET A 66 47.57 2.45 -8.98
C MET A 66 48.74 2.00 -8.06
N LYS A 67 48.47 1.52 -6.85
CA LYS A 67 49.49 0.93 -5.97
C LYS A 67 49.53 -0.60 -6.09
N LEU A 68 50.68 -1.16 -5.68
CA LEU A 68 50.88 -2.60 -5.54
C LEU A 68 50.03 -3.17 -4.38
N PRO A 69 49.76 -4.49 -4.38
CA PRO A 69 49.03 -5.14 -3.28
C PRO A 69 49.65 -4.85 -1.91
N PRO A 70 48.83 -4.56 -0.88
CA PRO A 70 49.32 -4.34 0.48
C PRO A 70 49.95 -5.61 1.07
N GLU A 71 50.80 -5.47 2.09
CA GLU A 71 51.24 -6.57 2.98
C GLU A 71 51.79 -7.85 2.31
N LYS A 72 52.28 -7.75 1.08
CA LYS A 72 52.70 -8.90 0.24
C LYS A 72 51.55 -9.87 -0.08
N THR A 73 50.30 -9.41 -0.06
CA THR A 73 49.14 -10.18 -0.51
C THR A 73 49.37 -10.64 -1.96
N PRO A 74 49.16 -11.93 -2.28
CA PRO A 74 49.27 -12.41 -3.65
C PRO A 74 48.34 -11.64 -4.59
N THR A 75 48.80 -11.32 -5.80
CA THR A 75 48.03 -10.54 -6.79
C THR A 75 46.65 -11.14 -7.06
N LEU A 76 46.52 -12.46 -7.08
CA LEU A 76 45.25 -13.17 -7.29
C LEU A 76 44.26 -12.92 -6.14
N VAL A 77 44.73 -13.02 -4.90
CA VAL A 77 43.92 -12.77 -3.69
C VAL A 77 43.52 -11.29 -3.63
N TRP A 78 44.44 -10.41 -4.01
CA TRP A 78 44.16 -8.97 -4.11
C TRP A 78 43.10 -8.64 -5.17
N ALA A 79 43.18 -9.27 -6.35
CA ALA A 79 42.15 -9.14 -7.38
C ALA A 79 40.77 -9.59 -6.87
N SER A 80 40.72 -10.69 -6.10
CA SER A 80 39.48 -11.20 -5.49
C SER A 80 38.89 -10.18 -4.51
N HIS A 81 39.71 -9.64 -3.60
CA HIS A 81 39.24 -8.63 -2.65
C HIS A 81 38.73 -7.35 -3.32
N LEU A 82 39.38 -6.91 -4.40
CA LEU A 82 38.90 -5.77 -5.18
C LEU A 82 37.59 -6.07 -5.90
N GLN A 83 37.43 -7.27 -6.45
CA GLN A 83 36.17 -7.73 -7.05
C GLN A 83 35.04 -7.73 -6.01
N ASP A 84 35.28 -8.30 -4.82
CA ASP A 84 34.31 -8.34 -3.74
C ASP A 84 33.94 -6.93 -3.25
N LEU A 85 34.92 -6.02 -3.16
CA LEU A 85 34.70 -4.63 -2.78
C LEU A 85 33.79 -3.93 -3.80
N PHE A 86 34.12 -3.95 -5.09
CA PHE A 86 33.27 -3.30 -6.08
C PHE A 86 31.89 -3.97 -6.20
N GLY A 87 31.82 -5.29 -6.03
CA GLY A 87 30.56 -6.02 -5.92
C GLY A 87 29.72 -5.57 -4.72
N ALA A 88 30.34 -5.31 -3.57
CA ALA A 88 29.69 -4.80 -2.37
C ALA A 88 29.18 -3.36 -2.54
N LEU A 89 29.92 -2.53 -3.28
CA LEU A 89 29.55 -1.13 -3.56
C LEU A 89 28.39 -1.01 -4.57
N ALA A 90 28.20 -2.01 -5.43
CA ALA A 90 27.17 -1.98 -6.47
C ALA A 90 25.75 -1.89 -5.87
N GLY A 91 25.07 -0.78 -6.19
CA GLY A 91 23.69 -0.51 -5.75
C GLY A 91 23.57 0.26 -4.44
N LEU A 92 24.67 0.56 -3.74
CA LEU A 92 24.66 1.41 -2.55
C LEU A 92 24.68 2.91 -2.92
N PRO A 93 23.87 3.77 -2.28
CA PRO A 93 23.87 5.22 -2.51
C PRO A 93 25.07 5.92 -1.84
N LEU A 94 26.27 5.73 -2.39
CA LEU A 94 27.54 6.29 -1.90
C LEU A 94 28.06 7.40 -2.83
N PRO A 95 27.68 8.68 -2.61
CA PRO A 95 27.90 9.75 -3.58
C PRO A 95 29.37 10.17 -3.75
N GLN A 96 30.22 10.08 -2.71
CA GLN A 96 31.65 10.40 -2.86
C GLN A 96 32.39 9.29 -3.61
N VAL A 97 32.09 8.03 -3.28
CA VAL A 97 32.62 6.87 -4.02
C VAL A 97 32.20 6.97 -5.49
N ALA A 98 30.92 7.18 -5.77
CA ALA A 98 30.40 7.32 -7.13
C ALA A 98 31.14 8.38 -7.96
N ARG A 99 31.32 9.58 -7.40
CA ARG A 99 32.12 10.65 -8.04
C ARG A 99 33.55 10.22 -8.33
N LEU A 100 34.22 9.61 -7.34
CA LEU A 100 35.59 9.13 -7.51
C LEU A 100 35.70 8.09 -8.64
N LEU A 101 34.79 7.10 -8.68
CA LEU A 101 34.76 6.07 -9.70
C LEU A 101 34.59 6.65 -11.10
N ARG A 102 33.76 7.70 -11.25
CA ARG A 102 33.54 8.38 -12.53
C ARG A 102 34.72 9.27 -12.93
N ASP A 103 35.15 10.16 -12.04
CA ASP A 103 36.15 11.19 -12.36
C ASP A 103 37.51 10.58 -12.69
N ARG A 104 37.83 9.43 -12.08
CA ARG A 104 39.07 8.68 -12.30
C ARG A 104 38.87 7.43 -13.15
N LEU A 105 37.85 7.40 -14.00
CA LEU A 105 37.47 6.24 -14.84
C LEU A 105 38.66 5.61 -15.58
N ARG A 106 39.49 6.44 -16.21
CA ARG A 106 40.65 5.95 -16.97
C ARG A 106 41.66 5.24 -16.08
N ASP A 107 41.93 5.82 -14.92
CA ASP A 107 42.92 5.28 -13.98
C ASP A 107 42.44 3.98 -13.34
N PHE A 108 41.16 3.89 -12.95
CA PHE A 108 40.58 2.64 -12.45
C PHE A 108 40.63 1.53 -13.50
N ARG A 109 40.25 1.81 -14.74
CA ARG A 109 40.34 0.81 -15.81
C ARG A 109 41.78 0.38 -16.06
N SER A 110 42.73 1.31 -16.13
CA SER A 110 44.15 0.98 -16.30
C SER A 110 44.74 0.20 -15.13
N TRP A 111 44.25 0.42 -13.91
CA TRP A 111 44.68 -0.28 -12.70
C TRP A 111 44.15 -1.71 -12.61
N LEU A 112 42.86 -1.91 -12.92
CA LEU A 112 42.17 -3.17 -12.69
C LEU A 112 42.29 -4.15 -13.86
N ARG A 113 42.39 -3.65 -15.09
CA ARG A 113 42.48 -4.48 -16.31
C ARG A 113 43.63 -5.51 -16.30
N PRO A 114 44.85 -5.19 -15.79
CA PRO A 114 45.93 -6.17 -15.68
C PRO A 114 45.69 -7.27 -14.65
N LEU A 115 44.72 -7.10 -13.73
CA LEU A 115 44.40 -8.06 -12.66
C LEU A 115 43.38 -9.12 -13.09
N ARG A 116 42.81 -9.00 -14.30
CA ARG A 116 41.88 -9.98 -14.86
C ARG A 116 42.61 -11.28 -15.19
N THR A 117 42.08 -12.41 -14.71
CA THR A 117 42.61 -13.73 -15.06
C THR A 117 41.71 -14.47 -16.04
N ASP A 118 40.43 -14.62 -15.68
CA ASP A 118 39.41 -15.35 -16.43
C ASP A 118 38.01 -14.77 -16.13
N GLU A 119 36.95 -15.43 -16.60
CA GLU A 119 35.56 -14.97 -16.42
C GLU A 119 35.09 -14.97 -14.96
N SER A 120 35.71 -15.75 -14.07
CA SER A 120 35.35 -15.81 -12.65
C SER A 120 35.99 -14.71 -11.80
N LEU A 121 37.09 -14.13 -12.29
CA LEU A 121 37.87 -13.12 -11.58
C LEU A 121 38.27 -11.95 -12.48
N ASP A 122 37.39 -10.94 -12.48
CA ASP A 122 37.53 -9.69 -13.20
C ASP A 122 37.11 -8.49 -12.32
N PRO A 123 38.05 -7.88 -11.59
CA PRO A 123 37.75 -6.71 -10.78
C PRO A 123 37.41 -5.46 -11.61
N GLU A 124 37.81 -5.38 -12.90
CA GLU A 124 37.38 -4.30 -13.80
C GLU A 124 35.88 -4.43 -14.11
N ALA A 125 35.40 -5.65 -14.34
CA ALA A 125 33.98 -5.92 -14.54
C ALA A 125 33.12 -5.55 -13.32
N ALA A 126 33.58 -5.91 -12.11
CA ALA A 126 32.91 -5.53 -10.87
C ALA A 126 32.89 -4.00 -10.66
N TYR A 127 34.00 -3.33 -10.97
CA TYR A 127 34.09 -1.86 -10.97
C TYR A 127 33.10 -1.21 -11.94
N LEU A 128 33.01 -1.71 -13.18
CA LEU A 128 32.09 -1.19 -14.19
C LEU A 128 30.63 -1.44 -13.77
N ALA A 129 30.32 -2.58 -13.15
CA ALA A 129 29.00 -2.83 -12.59
C ALA A 129 28.66 -1.85 -11.45
N ALA A 130 29.61 -1.56 -10.56
CA ALA A 130 29.43 -0.55 -9.51
C ALA A 130 29.19 0.86 -10.10
N LEU A 131 29.98 1.25 -11.11
CA LEU A 131 29.81 2.53 -11.82
C LEU A 131 28.46 2.61 -12.55
N ALA A 132 27.94 1.51 -13.09
CA ALA A 132 26.63 1.49 -13.73
C ALA A 132 25.49 1.83 -12.75
N TRP A 133 25.60 1.41 -11.48
CA TRP A 133 24.60 1.71 -10.44
C TRP A 133 24.75 3.09 -9.79
N ALA A 134 25.93 3.70 -9.91
CA ALA A 134 26.26 5.00 -9.33
C ALA A 134 25.29 6.12 -9.75
N ASP A 135 25.07 7.09 -8.85
CA ASP A 135 24.29 8.30 -9.13
C ASP A 135 24.94 9.19 -10.20
N THR A 136 26.25 9.04 -10.39
CA THR A 136 27.02 9.75 -11.41
C THR A 136 26.97 9.13 -12.80
N ASN A 137 26.17 8.08 -13.05
CA ASN A 137 26.06 7.44 -14.36
C ASN A 137 25.25 8.26 -15.38
N GLN A 138 25.78 9.41 -15.81
CA GLN A 138 25.23 10.27 -16.86
C GLN A 138 26.34 10.67 -17.85
N HIS A 139 26.03 10.90 -19.11
CA HIS A 139 27.01 11.25 -20.16
C HIS A 139 28.08 10.18 -20.44
N LEU A 140 27.81 8.92 -20.05
CA LEU A 140 28.69 7.75 -20.31
C LEU A 140 28.09 6.80 -21.36
N GLU A 141 27.02 7.20 -22.03
CA GLU A 141 26.19 6.33 -22.87
C GLU A 141 26.98 5.77 -24.07
N GLY A 142 27.88 6.57 -24.65
CA GLY A 142 28.77 6.11 -25.72
C GLY A 142 29.78 5.05 -25.26
N MET A 143 30.26 5.15 -24.01
CA MET A 143 31.18 4.16 -23.42
C MET A 143 30.43 2.86 -23.16
N TRP A 144 29.26 2.93 -22.51
CA TRP A 144 28.43 1.75 -22.26
C TRP A 144 27.97 1.05 -23.54
N GLN A 145 27.60 1.81 -24.57
CA GLN A 145 27.30 1.25 -25.88
C GLN A 145 28.53 0.57 -26.52
N GLY A 146 29.72 1.17 -26.40
CA GLY A 146 30.96 0.56 -26.90
C GLY A 146 31.28 -0.77 -26.24
N LEU A 147 31.09 -0.86 -24.91
CA LEU A 147 31.24 -2.09 -24.14
C LEU A 147 30.19 -3.14 -24.53
N ALA A 148 28.91 -2.74 -24.63
CA ALA A 148 27.81 -3.63 -25.01
C ALA A 148 28.03 -4.26 -26.39
N LEU A 149 28.51 -3.47 -27.36
CA LEU A 149 28.78 -3.93 -28.73
C LEU A 149 30.18 -4.56 -28.88
N ARG A 150 30.94 -4.69 -27.79
CA ARG A 150 32.30 -5.27 -27.77
C ARG A 150 33.24 -4.63 -28.80
N ARG A 151 33.14 -3.31 -29.01
CA ARG A 151 33.93 -2.59 -30.04
C ARG A 151 35.45 -2.70 -29.82
N ASP A 152 35.87 -2.89 -28.57
CA ASP A 152 37.28 -3.05 -28.17
C ASP A 152 37.71 -4.52 -28.02
N ARG A 153 36.96 -5.48 -28.59
CA ARG A 153 37.18 -6.94 -28.42
C ARG A 153 37.10 -7.42 -26.96
N GLU A 154 36.21 -6.80 -26.19
CA GLU A 154 35.97 -7.16 -24.79
C GLU A 154 35.34 -8.57 -24.66
N PRO A 155 35.51 -9.25 -23.52
CA PRO A 155 34.86 -10.53 -23.24
C PRO A 155 33.34 -10.50 -23.39
N ALA A 156 32.72 -11.66 -23.65
CA ALA A 156 31.28 -11.74 -23.90
C ALA A 156 30.42 -11.18 -22.76
N TYR A 157 30.80 -11.43 -21.51
CA TYR A 157 30.08 -10.98 -20.31
C TYR A 157 30.10 -9.45 -20.09
N TYR A 158 30.96 -8.69 -20.79
CA TYR A 158 30.91 -7.22 -20.77
C TYR A 158 29.66 -6.67 -21.49
N THR A 159 29.03 -7.49 -22.33
CA THR A 159 27.78 -7.14 -23.02
C THR A 159 26.71 -6.76 -22.00
N ASP A 160 26.52 -7.58 -20.98
CA ASP A 160 25.49 -7.37 -19.96
C ASP A 160 25.81 -6.16 -19.07
N ILE A 161 27.08 -5.91 -18.80
CA ILE A 161 27.55 -4.73 -18.05
C ILE A 161 27.29 -3.45 -18.84
N GLY A 162 27.57 -3.45 -20.15
CA GLY A 162 27.26 -2.32 -21.04
C GLY A 162 25.76 -2.04 -21.12
N LEU A 163 24.93 -3.09 -21.24
CA LEU A 163 23.47 -2.95 -21.22
C LEU A 163 22.97 -2.46 -19.85
N LEU A 164 23.55 -2.92 -18.74
CA LEU A 164 23.23 -2.43 -17.40
C LEU A 164 23.55 -0.94 -17.26
N GLY A 165 24.72 -0.49 -17.74
CA GLY A 165 25.13 0.91 -17.74
C GLY A 165 24.19 1.81 -18.54
N LEU A 166 23.76 1.38 -19.73
CA LEU A 166 22.74 2.06 -20.54
C LEU A 166 21.36 2.07 -19.87
N ARG A 167 20.98 0.98 -19.19
CA ARG A 167 19.71 0.85 -18.47
C ARG A 167 19.63 1.78 -17.26
N LYS A 168 20.76 1.97 -16.58
CA LYS A 168 20.89 2.76 -15.35
C LYS A 168 21.43 4.17 -15.60
N THR A 169 21.48 4.62 -16.85
CA THR A 169 21.82 6.01 -17.19
C THR A 169 20.82 6.96 -16.53
N ARG A 170 21.33 8.02 -15.91
CA ARG A 170 20.53 9.02 -15.19
C ARG A 170 20.42 10.32 -15.97
N ASP A 171 19.36 11.08 -15.71
CA ASP A 171 19.17 12.42 -16.27
C ASP A 171 20.07 13.46 -15.58
N ASP A 172 20.03 14.71 -16.06
CA ASP A 172 20.82 15.82 -15.50
C ASP A 172 20.49 16.13 -14.02
N ARG A 173 19.40 15.56 -13.48
CA ARG A 173 18.96 15.67 -12.09
C ARG A 173 19.33 14.42 -11.26
N GLY A 174 20.06 13.46 -11.84
CA GLY A 174 20.47 12.22 -11.18
C GLY A 174 19.37 11.17 -11.02
N GLN A 175 18.23 11.33 -11.70
CA GLN A 175 17.09 10.41 -11.64
C GLN A 175 17.13 9.37 -12.75
N LEU A 176 16.62 8.17 -12.47
CA LEU A 176 16.45 7.16 -13.51
C LEU A 176 15.30 7.57 -14.45
N PRO A 177 15.49 7.48 -15.77
CA PRO A 177 14.44 7.79 -16.74
C PRO A 177 13.19 6.96 -16.47
N PRO A 178 11.98 7.56 -16.55
CA PRO A 178 10.72 6.82 -16.41
C PRO A 178 10.48 5.86 -17.59
N LYS A 179 11.29 5.99 -18.65
CA LYS A 179 11.24 5.14 -19.83
C LYS A 179 12.52 4.40 -20.14
N ALA A 180 12.39 3.26 -20.82
CA ALA A 180 13.53 2.56 -21.39
C ALA A 180 14.33 3.52 -22.30
N PRO A 181 15.62 3.77 -22.03
CA PRO A 181 16.40 4.72 -22.81
C PRO A 181 16.48 4.31 -24.29
N PHE A 182 16.31 5.28 -25.20
CA PHE A 182 16.37 5.02 -26.64
C PHE A 182 17.67 4.31 -27.04
N LEU A 183 18.81 4.76 -26.50
CA LEU A 183 20.12 4.17 -26.81
C LEU A 183 20.26 2.72 -26.31
N LEU A 184 19.59 2.35 -25.21
CA LEU A 184 19.55 0.97 -24.73
C LEU A 184 18.87 0.07 -25.77
N LEU A 185 17.67 0.46 -26.21
CA LEU A 185 16.88 -0.30 -27.18
C LEU A 185 17.58 -0.38 -28.55
N ALA A 186 18.14 0.74 -28.99
CA ALA A 186 19.00 0.84 -30.17
C ALA A 186 20.18 -0.13 -30.12
N THR A 187 20.92 -0.13 -29.01
CA THR A 187 22.08 -1.00 -28.81
C THR A 187 21.67 -2.47 -28.78
N LEU A 188 20.50 -2.79 -28.24
CA LEU A 188 19.96 -4.16 -28.24
C LEU A 188 19.65 -4.67 -29.65
N ILE A 189 19.13 -3.81 -30.53
CA ILE A 189 18.91 -4.16 -31.94
C ILE A 189 20.25 -4.36 -32.65
N ASP A 190 21.19 -3.43 -32.47
CA ASP A 190 22.52 -3.51 -33.08
C ASP A 190 23.27 -4.76 -32.59
N LEU A 191 23.09 -5.16 -31.33
CA LEU A 191 23.69 -6.36 -30.72
C LEU A 191 23.32 -7.65 -31.47
N ALA A 192 22.11 -7.75 -32.01
CA ALA A 192 21.70 -8.93 -32.79
C ALA A 192 22.56 -9.14 -34.04
N ASP A 193 23.11 -8.05 -34.58
CA ASP A 193 23.98 -8.06 -35.75
C ASP A 193 25.47 -8.27 -35.37
N THR A 194 25.82 -8.27 -34.08
CA THR A 194 27.21 -8.43 -33.57
C THR A 194 27.71 -9.87 -33.43
N GLY A 195 27.19 -10.83 -34.19
CA GLY A 195 27.62 -12.23 -34.13
C GLY A 195 27.23 -12.99 -32.85
N LEU A 196 26.36 -12.42 -32.00
CA LEU A 196 25.74 -13.11 -30.87
C LEU A 196 24.79 -14.21 -31.37
N SER A 197 24.63 -15.30 -30.61
CA SER A 197 23.65 -16.33 -30.94
C SER A 197 22.22 -15.82 -30.76
N GLN A 198 21.27 -16.30 -31.57
CA GLN A 198 19.86 -15.92 -31.43
C GLN A 198 19.32 -16.32 -30.05
N LYS A 199 19.76 -17.45 -29.48
CA LYS A 199 19.31 -17.93 -28.18
C LYS A 199 19.71 -16.95 -27.08
N ASP A 200 20.97 -16.53 -27.05
CA ASP A 200 21.50 -15.63 -26.02
C ASP A 200 20.88 -14.25 -26.16
N TRP A 201 20.73 -13.76 -27.40
CA TRP A 201 20.05 -12.49 -27.66
C TRP A 201 18.60 -12.48 -27.14
N LEU A 202 17.84 -13.57 -27.39
CA LEU A 202 16.46 -13.69 -26.91
C LEU A 202 16.39 -13.72 -25.38
N LEU A 203 17.33 -14.40 -24.72
CA LEU A 203 17.40 -14.48 -23.26
C LEU A 203 17.70 -13.10 -22.65
N THR A 204 18.77 -12.45 -23.10
CA THR A 204 19.16 -11.11 -22.63
C THR A 204 18.04 -10.09 -22.89
N THR A 205 17.42 -10.14 -24.06
CA THR A 205 16.30 -9.24 -24.39
C THR A 205 15.11 -9.48 -23.47
N ARG A 206 14.66 -10.72 -23.28
CA ARG A 206 13.52 -11.02 -22.39
C ARG A 206 13.79 -10.59 -20.94
N ALA A 207 14.98 -10.85 -20.43
CA ALA A 207 15.38 -10.42 -19.09
C ALA A 207 15.38 -8.89 -18.95
N LEU A 208 15.90 -8.19 -19.95
CA LEU A 208 15.90 -6.72 -20.00
C LEU A 208 14.47 -6.17 -20.05
N LEU A 209 13.62 -6.70 -20.94
CA LEU A 209 12.23 -6.25 -21.08
C LEU A 209 11.39 -6.56 -19.83
N GLY A 210 11.56 -7.73 -19.23
CA GLY A 210 10.89 -8.10 -17.98
C GLY A 210 11.28 -7.22 -16.79
N GLY A 211 12.43 -6.56 -16.87
CA GLY A 211 12.87 -5.56 -15.91
C GLY A 211 12.10 -4.22 -15.96
N TYR A 212 11.15 -4.06 -16.89
CA TYR A 212 10.22 -2.93 -16.94
C TYR A 212 8.77 -3.44 -16.95
N HIS A 213 7.90 -2.77 -16.21
CA HIS A 213 6.48 -3.11 -16.11
C HIS A 213 5.68 -2.59 -17.32
N TYR A 214 6.12 -2.92 -18.53
CA TYR A 214 5.52 -2.47 -19.79
C TYR A 214 4.61 -3.53 -20.40
N SER A 215 3.48 -3.09 -20.97
CA SER A 215 2.67 -3.94 -21.84
C SER A 215 3.40 -4.23 -23.15
N LEU A 216 3.00 -5.31 -23.85
CA LEU A 216 3.55 -5.65 -25.17
C LEU A 216 3.40 -4.50 -26.17
N GLU A 217 2.24 -3.84 -26.19
CA GLU A 217 1.98 -2.66 -27.03
C GLU A 217 2.90 -1.47 -26.69
N THR A 218 3.17 -1.26 -25.40
CA THR A 218 4.11 -0.22 -24.97
C THR A 218 5.50 -0.53 -25.52
N TRP A 219 5.95 -1.79 -25.45
CA TRP A 219 7.20 -2.19 -26.06
C TRP A 219 7.22 -1.98 -27.57
N VAL A 220 6.15 -2.32 -28.28
CA VAL A 220 6.03 -2.07 -29.73
C VAL A 220 6.22 -0.58 -30.03
N ARG A 221 5.54 0.31 -29.28
CA ARG A 221 5.66 1.76 -29.45
C ARG A 221 7.07 2.30 -29.18
N GLU A 222 7.77 1.77 -28.17
CA GLU A 222 9.12 2.24 -27.83
C GLU A 222 10.19 1.70 -28.83
N PHE A 223 10.00 0.51 -29.42
CA PHE A 223 10.90 -0.04 -30.44
C PHE A 223 10.65 0.50 -31.86
N GLU A 224 9.45 1.00 -32.16
CA GLU A 224 9.07 1.56 -33.48
C GLU A 224 10.01 2.70 -33.96
N PRO A 225 10.29 3.75 -33.18
CA PRO A 225 11.24 4.80 -33.60
C PRO A 225 12.68 4.28 -33.71
N VAL A 226 13.06 3.28 -32.89
CA VAL A 226 14.40 2.67 -32.92
C VAL A 226 14.63 1.95 -34.25
N LEU A 227 13.66 1.14 -34.66
CA LEU A 227 13.72 0.41 -35.94
C LEU A 227 13.66 1.36 -37.14
N ALA A 228 12.89 2.45 -37.06
CA ALA A 228 12.83 3.47 -38.11
C ALA A 228 14.21 4.12 -38.37
N THR A 229 15.02 4.32 -37.32
CA THR A 229 16.39 4.84 -37.44
C THR A 229 17.42 3.80 -37.90
N ARG A 230 17.04 2.51 -38.00
CA ARG A 230 17.92 1.37 -38.30
C ARG A 230 17.36 0.48 -39.42
N PRO A 231 17.14 1.03 -40.63
CA PRO A 231 16.56 0.28 -41.74
C PRO A 231 17.42 -0.91 -42.20
N ASN A 232 18.72 -0.89 -41.88
CA ASN A 232 19.70 -1.89 -42.30
C ASN A 232 19.94 -3.00 -41.26
N ALA A 233 19.24 -3.00 -40.12
CA ALA A 233 19.40 -4.03 -39.09
C ALA A 233 18.74 -5.35 -39.55
N GLU A 234 19.54 -6.37 -39.88
CA GLU A 234 19.07 -7.59 -40.52
C GLU A 234 18.48 -8.60 -39.52
N ARG A 235 19.18 -8.84 -38.41
CA ARG A 235 18.81 -9.87 -37.42
C ARG A 235 17.94 -9.31 -36.32
N GLY A 236 18.26 -8.11 -35.82
CA GLY A 236 17.57 -7.51 -34.66
C GLY A 236 16.07 -7.32 -34.88
N SER A 237 15.67 -6.77 -36.03
CA SER A 237 14.26 -6.62 -36.39
C SER A 237 13.52 -7.97 -36.49
N LYS A 238 14.17 -8.97 -37.11
CA LYS A 238 13.59 -10.31 -37.30
C LYS A 238 13.45 -11.08 -35.99
N TRP A 239 14.43 -10.96 -35.10
CA TRP A 239 14.44 -11.67 -33.82
C TRP A 239 13.51 -11.00 -32.82
N LEU A 240 13.38 -9.67 -32.85
CA LEU A 240 12.42 -8.95 -32.03
C LEU A 240 10.98 -9.41 -32.29
N GLY A 241 10.62 -9.72 -33.54
CA GLY A 241 9.32 -10.29 -33.90
C GLY A 241 8.98 -11.63 -33.22
N LYS A 242 9.98 -12.35 -32.68
CA LYS A 242 9.74 -13.58 -31.87
C LYS A 242 9.39 -13.28 -30.40
N ILE A 243 9.73 -12.09 -29.91
CA ILE A 243 9.43 -11.63 -28.55
C ILE A 243 8.15 -10.81 -28.56
N LEU A 244 7.98 -9.98 -29.59
CA LEU A 244 6.85 -9.08 -29.79
C LEU A 244 6.11 -9.51 -31.07
N PRO A 245 5.19 -10.49 -30.97
CA PRO A 245 4.51 -11.08 -32.13
C PRO A 245 3.67 -10.06 -32.93
N GLU A 246 3.24 -8.95 -32.32
CA GLU A 246 2.59 -7.83 -33.00
C GLU A 246 3.44 -7.20 -34.12
N PHE A 247 4.79 -7.24 -34.02
CA PHE A 247 5.68 -6.84 -35.11
C PHE A 247 5.70 -7.84 -36.27
N ALA A 248 5.42 -9.13 -36.01
CA ALA A 248 5.31 -10.14 -37.06
C ALA A 248 3.98 -10.02 -37.83
N ILE A 249 2.91 -9.60 -37.15
CA ILE A 249 1.56 -9.43 -37.72
C ILE A 249 1.47 -8.17 -38.61
N ARG A 250 2.20 -7.10 -38.28
CA ARG A 250 2.18 -5.82 -39.04
C ARG A 250 2.82 -5.86 -40.44
N LYS A 251 3.51 -6.94 -40.84
CA LYS A 251 4.16 -7.03 -42.18
C LYS A 251 3.26 -7.55 -43.31
N VAL A 252 2.04 -8.00 -43.05
CA VAL A 252 1.12 -8.43 -44.12
C VAL A 252 -0.28 -7.87 -43.85
N ASN A 253 -0.75 -7.06 -44.81
CA ASN A 253 -2.00 -6.32 -44.91
C ASN A 253 -2.03 -4.94 -44.22
N PRO A 254 -2.20 -3.84 -44.99
CA PRO A 254 -2.59 -2.57 -44.41
C PRO A 254 -3.98 -2.75 -43.78
N LEU A 255 -4.06 -2.60 -42.47
CA LEU A 255 -5.34 -2.48 -41.78
C LEU A 255 -6.13 -1.32 -42.43
N PRO A 256 -7.46 -1.44 -42.60
CA PRO A 256 -8.27 -0.29 -42.96
C PRO A 256 -7.96 0.83 -41.97
N ARG A 257 -7.78 2.07 -42.44
CA ARG A 257 -7.50 3.23 -41.57
C ARG A 257 -8.60 3.34 -40.51
N ILE A 258 -8.34 2.81 -39.32
CA ILE A 258 -9.22 3.00 -38.16
C ILE A 258 -8.97 4.44 -37.73
N GLN A 259 -9.97 5.29 -37.91
CA GLN A 259 -9.86 6.70 -37.58
C GLN A 259 -9.77 6.85 -36.05
N THR A 260 -8.66 7.41 -35.56
CA THR A 260 -8.50 7.70 -34.13
C THR A 260 -9.58 8.67 -33.68
N PRO A 261 -10.33 8.35 -32.62
CA PRO A 261 -11.38 9.24 -32.16
C PRO A 261 -10.82 10.59 -31.72
N THR A 262 -11.33 11.68 -32.28
CA THR A 262 -10.80 13.01 -31.99
C THR A 262 -11.34 13.54 -30.67
N LYS A 263 -10.48 14.24 -29.91
CA LYS A 263 -10.90 14.94 -28.68
C LYS A 263 -12.04 15.93 -28.94
N ALA A 264 -12.07 16.54 -30.12
CA ALA A 264 -13.09 17.50 -30.53
C ALA A 264 -14.49 16.84 -30.64
N ASP A 265 -14.57 15.64 -31.22
CA ASP A 265 -15.84 14.90 -31.31
C ASP A 265 -16.34 14.49 -29.92
N THR A 266 -15.45 14.01 -29.03
CA THR A 266 -15.80 13.70 -27.64
C THR A 266 -16.31 14.94 -26.91
N ASP A 267 -15.62 16.08 -27.04
CA ASP A 267 -16.01 17.33 -26.37
C ASP A 267 -17.38 17.84 -26.87
N ARG A 268 -17.65 17.73 -28.18
CA ARG A 268 -18.96 18.06 -28.77
C ARG A 268 -20.08 17.20 -28.17
N PHE A 269 -19.94 15.87 -28.21
CA PHE A 269 -20.98 14.97 -27.70
C PHE A 269 -21.19 15.09 -26.19
N VAL A 270 -20.12 15.30 -25.41
CA VAL A 270 -20.24 15.57 -23.96
C VAL A 270 -21.05 16.83 -23.69
N MET A 271 -20.89 17.89 -24.48
CA MET A 271 -21.67 19.11 -24.35
C MET A 271 -23.13 18.91 -24.75
N GLU A 272 -23.39 18.22 -25.85
CA GLU A 272 -24.76 17.91 -26.31
C GLU A 272 -25.52 17.05 -25.30
N VAL A 273 -24.89 15.99 -24.78
CA VAL A 273 -25.47 15.12 -23.74
C VAL A 273 -25.71 15.90 -22.43
N ARG A 274 -24.80 16.79 -22.04
CA ARG A 274 -24.97 17.64 -20.85
C ARG A 274 -26.15 18.60 -20.98
N ASN A 275 -26.46 19.08 -22.18
CA ASN A 275 -27.49 20.09 -22.40
C ASN A 275 -28.88 19.48 -22.67
N ALA A 276 -28.94 18.36 -23.37
CA ALA A 276 -30.18 17.79 -23.88
C ALA A 276 -30.46 16.34 -23.40
N GLY A 277 -29.48 15.67 -22.79
CA GLY A 277 -29.55 14.25 -22.43
C GLY A 277 -29.25 13.31 -23.62
N PRO A 278 -28.83 12.06 -23.35
CA PRO A 278 -28.38 11.12 -24.39
C PRO A 278 -29.48 10.74 -25.39
N SER A 279 -30.73 10.57 -24.93
CA SER A 279 -31.85 10.16 -25.78
C SER A 279 -32.21 11.20 -26.86
N ARG A 280 -31.96 12.50 -26.60
CA ARG A 280 -32.21 13.58 -27.56
C ARG A 280 -31.11 13.73 -28.61
N VAL A 281 -29.88 13.33 -28.30
CA VAL A 281 -28.79 13.30 -29.27
C VAL A 281 -29.01 12.15 -30.26
N GLY A 282 -29.46 10.99 -29.77
CA GLY A 282 -29.96 9.89 -30.61
C GLY A 282 -28.87 9.19 -31.43
N LEU A 283 -29.18 8.86 -32.69
CA LEU A 283 -28.38 7.98 -33.55
C LEU A 283 -26.91 8.44 -33.77
N PRO A 284 -26.59 9.74 -33.92
CA PRO A 284 -25.20 10.20 -34.01
C PRO A 284 -24.34 9.82 -32.79
N LEU A 285 -24.92 9.82 -31.58
CA LEU A 285 -24.22 9.42 -30.37
C LEU A 285 -23.95 7.91 -30.35
N GLU A 286 -24.94 7.10 -30.73
CA GLU A 286 -24.76 5.64 -30.79
C GLU A 286 -23.72 5.23 -31.85
N ASN A 287 -23.70 5.91 -32.99
CA ASN A 287 -22.67 5.71 -34.01
C ASN A 287 -21.28 6.06 -33.47
N PHE A 288 -21.18 7.16 -32.70
CA PHE A 288 -19.94 7.54 -32.05
C PHE A 288 -19.49 6.50 -31.02
N LEU A 289 -20.38 6.04 -30.12
CA LEU A 289 -20.06 4.97 -29.16
C LEU A 289 -19.62 3.69 -29.85
N THR A 290 -20.31 3.30 -30.93
CA THR A 290 -19.94 2.13 -31.74
C THR A 290 -18.56 2.30 -32.36
N SER A 291 -18.24 3.48 -32.90
CA SER A 291 -16.90 3.75 -33.44
C SER A 291 -15.80 3.65 -32.37
N GLN A 292 -16.06 4.10 -31.14
CA GLN A 292 -15.13 3.99 -30.01
C GLN A 292 -14.89 2.53 -29.64
N ARG A 293 -15.96 1.72 -29.57
CA ARG A 293 -15.86 0.27 -29.32
C ARG A 293 -15.09 -0.44 -30.44
N SER A 294 -15.39 -0.13 -31.70
CA SER A 294 -14.68 -0.70 -32.84
C SER A 294 -13.20 -0.31 -32.83
N TYR A 295 -12.88 0.94 -32.48
CA TYR A 295 -11.49 1.38 -32.31
C TYR A 295 -10.80 0.61 -31.18
N ALA A 296 -11.39 0.55 -29.99
CA ALA A 296 -10.79 -0.14 -28.84
C ALA A 296 -10.62 -1.64 -29.10
N ASN A 297 -11.60 -2.30 -29.72
CA ASN A 297 -11.50 -3.72 -30.08
C ASN A 297 -10.43 -4.00 -31.15
N ALA A 298 -10.24 -3.08 -32.10
CA ALA A 298 -9.33 -3.30 -33.22
C ALA A 298 -7.89 -2.80 -32.96
N SER A 299 -7.72 -1.83 -32.06
CA SER A 299 -6.42 -1.29 -31.66
C SER A 299 -5.92 -1.82 -30.32
N PHE A 300 -6.80 -2.48 -29.53
CA PHE A 300 -6.61 -2.86 -28.13
C PHE A 300 -6.31 -1.69 -27.16
N ASP A 301 -6.32 -0.45 -27.67
CA ASP A 301 -6.19 0.77 -26.88
C ASP A 301 -7.56 1.23 -26.32
N SER A 302 -7.80 0.94 -25.05
CA SER A 302 -9.03 1.34 -24.34
C SER A 302 -9.02 2.80 -23.86
N TYR A 303 -7.90 3.53 -23.96
CA TYR A 303 -7.73 4.87 -23.39
C TYR A 303 -8.81 5.85 -23.87
N HIS A 304 -9.04 5.91 -25.18
CA HIS A 304 -9.99 6.84 -25.78
C HIS A 304 -11.44 6.49 -25.43
N LEU A 305 -11.75 5.19 -25.36
CA LEU A 305 -13.06 4.68 -24.99
C LEU A 305 -13.35 5.00 -23.52
N VAL A 306 -12.49 4.55 -22.61
CA VAL A 306 -12.62 4.76 -21.16
C VAL A 306 -12.73 6.25 -20.83
N ARG A 307 -11.91 7.08 -21.45
CA ARG A 307 -11.96 8.54 -21.26
C ARG A 307 -13.28 9.14 -21.78
N SER A 308 -13.74 8.74 -22.95
CA SER A 308 -14.97 9.29 -23.55
C SER A 308 -16.20 8.85 -22.74
N PHE A 309 -16.26 7.58 -22.33
CA PHE A 309 -17.41 7.00 -21.65
C PHE A 309 -17.57 7.56 -20.25
N ASN A 310 -16.47 7.73 -19.50
CA ASN A 310 -16.51 8.41 -18.20
C ASN A 310 -17.04 9.86 -18.29
N ARG A 311 -16.61 10.59 -19.33
CA ARG A 311 -17.04 12.00 -19.51
C ARG A 311 -18.50 12.09 -19.93
N LEU A 312 -18.96 11.14 -20.75
CA LEU A 312 -20.35 11.03 -21.17
C LEU A 312 -21.25 10.60 -20.02
N ALA A 313 -20.83 9.64 -19.19
CA ALA A 313 -21.55 9.22 -17.98
C ALA A 313 -21.75 10.40 -17.02
N GLU A 314 -20.68 11.15 -16.73
CA GLU A 314 -20.77 12.38 -15.90
C GLU A 314 -21.69 13.45 -16.51
N ALA A 315 -21.75 13.56 -17.84
CA ALA A 315 -22.64 14.51 -18.52
C ALA A 315 -24.11 14.07 -18.47
N ALA A 316 -24.38 12.78 -18.61
CA ALA A 316 -25.73 12.22 -18.62
C ALA A 316 -26.34 12.10 -17.22
N ARG A 317 -25.52 12.11 -16.16
CA ARG A 317 -25.90 11.81 -14.77
C ARG A 317 -27.17 12.48 -14.25
N PHE A 318 -27.49 13.71 -14.69
CA PHE A 318 -28.68 14.44 -14.23
C PHE A 318 -29.89 14.32 -15.17
N HIS A 319 -29.68 13.93 -16.42
CA HIS A 319 -30.74 13.76 -17.42
C HIS A 319 -31.22 12.31 -17.52
N ASP A 320 -30.27 11.38 -17.53
CA ASP A 320 -30.49 9.95 -17.66
C ASP A 320 -29.43 9.18 -16.82
N PRO A 321 -29.72 8.97 -15.52
CA PRO A 321 -28.82 8.25 -14.63
C PRO A 321 -28.64 6.77 -15.01
N GLU A 322 -29.63 6.12 -15.61
CA GLU A 322 -29.52 4.72 -16.04
C GLU A 322 -28.50 4.58 -17.15
N TRP A 323 -28.58 5.46 -18.15
CA TRP A 323 -27.61 5.50 -19.24
C TRP A 323 -26.21 5.84 -18.73
N ALA A 324 -26.10 6.73 -17.73
CA ALA A 324 -24.82 7.07 -17.11
C ALA A 324 -24.18 5.85 -16.40
N VAL A 325 -24.97 5.08 -15.64
CA VAL A 325 -24.50 3.85 -14.98
C VAL A 325 -24.01 2.85 -16.03
N ALA A 326 -24.79 2.59 -17.08
CA ALA A 326 -24.40 1.64 -18.13
C ALA A 326 -23.08 2.02 -18.82
N ARG A 327 -22.82 3.32 -19.06
CA ARG A 327 -21.54 3.77 -19.64
C ARG A 327 -20.37 3.68 -18.65
N ALA A 328 -20.63 3.90 -17.37
CA ALA A 328 -19.62 3.80 -16.33
C ALA A 328 -19.22 2.34 -16.05
N GLU A 329 -20.19 1.42 -16.00
CA GLU A 329 -19.94 -0.03 -15.90
C GLU A 329 -19.15 -0.54 -17.10
N GLU A 330 -19.51 -0.10 -18.31
CA GLU A 330 -18.79 -0.46 -19.53
C GLU A 330 -17.35 0.06 -19.51
N ALA A 331 -17.12 1.31 -19.10
CA ALA A 331 -15.77 1.85 -18.94
C ALA A 331 -14.96 1.07 -17.89
N LEU A 332 -15.60 0.65 -16.79
CA LEU A 332 -14.98 -0.14 -15.73
C LEU A 332 -14.58 -1.53 -16.23
N ALA A 333 -15.43 -2.21 -17.00
CA ALA A 333 -15.15 -3.53 -17.56
C ALA A 333 -13.93 -3.52 -18.53
N TRP A 334 -13.68 -2.39 -19.19
CA TRP A 334 -12.52 -2.21 -20.07
C TRP A 334 -11.21 -1.93 -19.34
N ASP A 335 -11.28 -1.29 -18.16
CA ASP A 335 -10.09 -0.95 -17.37
C ASP A 335 -10.44 -0.87 -15.88
N GLU A 336 -10.32 -2.00 -15.20
CA GLU A 336 -10.61 -2.08 -13.77
C GLU A 336 -9.55 -1.40 -12.89
N ASN A 337 -8.33 -1.17 -13.43
CA ASN A 337 -7.21 -0.59 -12.70
C ASN A 337 -7.23 0.96 -12.70
N ASN A 338 -8.28 1.57 -13.24
CA ASN A 338 -8.44 3.01 -13.31
C ASN A 338 -9.40 3.53 -12.24
N ALA A 339 -8.84 4.16 -11.19
CA ALA A 339 -9.61 4.71 -10.05
C ALA A 339 -10.75 5.67 -10.47
N ARG A 340 -10.61 6.34 -11.62
CA ARG A 340 -11.66 7.24 -12.13
C ARG A 340 -12.93 6.48 -12.52
N ASN A 341 -12.81 5.26 -13.05
CA ASN A 341 -13.96 4.45 -13.48
C ASN A 341 -14.86 4.15 -12.29
N TRP A 342 -14.25 3.72 -11.17
CA TRP A 342 -14.93 3.47 -9.90
C TRP A 342 -15.63 4.73 -9.36
N THR A 343 -14.94 5.87 -9.39
CA THR A 343 -15.51 7.14 -8.92
C THR A 343 -16.72 7.58 -9.77
N VAL A 344 -16.62 7.46 -11.10
CA VAL A 344 -17.71 7.85 -12.02
C VAL A 344 -18.90 6.90 -11.91
N LEU A 345 -18.66 5.60 -11.72
CA LEU A 345 -19.71 4.61 -11.48
C LEU A 345 -20.45 4.93 -10.18
N ALA A 346 -19.74 5.13 -9.08
CA ALA A 346 -20.33 5.50 -7.80
C ALA A 346 -21.17 6.79 -7.89
N ARG A 347 -20.66 7.82 -8.56
CA ARG A 347 -21.42 9.06 -8.83
C ARG A 347 -22.72 8.81 -9.60
N SER A 348 -22.65 7.97 -10.63
CA SER A 348 -23.79 7.66 -11.49
C SER A 348 -24.86 6.87 -10.75
N LEU A 349 -24.45 5.88 -9.95
CA LEU A 349 -25.35 5.11 -9.07
C LEU A 349 -26.02 5.99 -8.02
N TRP A 350 -25.25 6.88 -7.38
CA TRP A 350 -25.81 7.84 -6.43
C TRP A 350 -26.87 8.75 -7.07
N ALA A 351 -26.60 9.27 -8.27
CA ALA A 351 -27.56 10.08 -9.00
C ALA A 351 -28.82 9.30 -9.42
N ARG A 352 -28.66 8.02 -9.78
CA ARG A 352 -29.78 7.11 -10.06
C ARG A 352 -30.65 6.92 -8.82
N GLY A 353 -30.04 6.71 -7.66
CA GLY A 353 -30.74 6.65 -6.37
C GLY A 353 -31.54 7.93 -6.10
N LEU A 354 -30.91 9.10 -6.22
CA LEU A 354 -31.59 10.40 -6.06
C LEU A 354 -32.75 10.60 -7.03
N HIS A 355 -32.59 10.17 -8.29
CA HIS A 355 -33.65 10.26 -9.29
C HIS A 355 -34.84 9.34 -8.95
N ARG A 356 -34.58 8.09 -8.57
CA ARG A 356 -35.61 7.11 -8.18
C ARG A 356 -36.33 7.52 -6.89
N LYS A 357 -35.66 8.23 -5.98
CA LYS A 357 -36.28 8.79 -4.76
C LYS A 357 -37.42 9.76 -5.10
N LYS A 358 -37.25 10.58 -6.15
CA LYS A 358 -38.29 11.52 -6.63
C LYS A 358 -39.50 10.82 -7.28
N GLY A 359 -39.33 9.57 -7.71
CA GLY A 359 -40.36 8.75 -8.36
C GLY A 359 -41.09 7.77 -7.43
N SER A 360 -41.06 7.99 -6.11
CA SER A 360 -41.73 7.19 -5.07
C SER A 360 -41.13 5.80 -4.77
N ASN A 361 -39.92 5.48 -5.24
CA ASN A 361 -39.25 4.18 -4.98
C ASN A 361 -38.10 4.33 -3.96
N VAL A 362 -38.44 4.69 -2.71
CA VAL A 362 -37.46 5.02 -1.65
C VAL A 362 -36.50 3.87 -1.34
N ARG A 363 -36.99 2.64 -1.20
CA ARG A 363 -36.16 1.47 -0.86
C ARG A 363 -35.13 1.11 -1.94
N ILE A 364 -35.51 1.23 -3.21
CA ILE A 364 -34.60 0.98 -4.34
C ILE A 364 -33.57 2.11 -4.45
N ALA A 365 -34.00 3.36 -4.21
CA ALA A 365 -33.11 4.50 -4.18
C ALA A 365 -32.02 4.38 -3.09
N GLU A 366 -32.39 3.92 -1.90
CA GLU A 366 -31.42 3.65 -0.82
C GLU A 366 -30.44 2.54 -1.19
N THR A 367 -30.91 1.51 -1.89
CA THR A 367 -30.05 0.41 -2.35
C THR A 367 -29.01 0.91 -3.34
N ASP A 368 -29.39 1.76 -4.31
CA ASP A 368 -28.46 2.35 -5.26
C ASP A 368 -27.45 3.29 -4.59
N CYS A 369 -27.89 4.09 -3.61
CA CYS A 369 -26.99 4.97 -2.84
C CYS A 369 -26.01 4.17 -1.98
N ARG A 370 -26.43 3.04 -1.40
CA ARG A 370 -25.55 2.12 -0.66
C ARG A 370 -24.53 1.47 -1.59
N ALA A 371 -24.96 0.94 -2.74
CA ALA A 371 -24.07 0.37 -3.74
C ALA A 371 -23.00 1.37 -4.21
N ALA A 372 -23.34 2.66 -4.33
CA ALA A 372 -22.38 3.71 -4.64
C ALA A 372 -21.29 3.87 -3.56
N ILE A 373 -21.66 3.77 -2.28
CA ILE A 373 -20.73 3.83 -1.14
C ILE A 373 -19.84 2.58 -1.12
N ASP A 374 -20.41 1.39 -1.32
CA ASP A 374 -19.68 0.12 -1.33
C ASP A 374 -18.59 0.11 -2.42
N ILE A 375 -18.93 0.55 -3.64
CA ILE A 375 -17.98 0.67 -4.75
C ILE A 375 -16.80 1.61 -4.42
N LEU A 376 -17.05 2.69 -3.66
CA LEU A 376 -15.99 3.60 -3.25
C LEU A 376 -15.14 3.04 -2.10
N TRP A 377 -15.69 2.20 -1.24
CA TRP A 377 -14.90 1.44 -0.26
C TRP A 377 -13.98 0.45 -0.96
N ASP A 378 -14.48 -0.30 -1.94
CA ASP A 378 -13.66 -1.19 -2.77
C ASP A 378 -12.57 -0.42 -3.53
N ALA A 379 -12.93 0.72 -4.11
CA ALA A 379 -11.98 1.60 -4.79
C ALA A 379 -10.91 2.13 -3.83
N ARG A 380 -11.25 2.45 -2.57
CA ARG A 380 -10.29 2.90 -1.56
C ARG A 380 -9.28 1.81 -1.21
N LEU A 381 -9.72 0.55 -1.10
CA LEU A 381 -8.84 -0.59 -0.84
C LEU A 381 -7.90 -0.85 -2.04
N ARG A 382 -8.42 -0.74 -3.26
CA ARG A 382 -7.65 -0.99 -4.48
C ARG A 382 -6.72 0.16 -4.87
N PHE A 383 -7.09 1.40 -4.55
CA PHE A 383 -6.32 2.61 -4.86
C PHE A 383 -6.05 3.47 -3.62
N PRO A 384 -5.14 3.04 -2.70
CA PRO A 384 -4.82 3.80 -1.50
C PRO A 384 -4.20 5.18 -1.73
N TRP A 385 -3.86 5.55 -2.96
CA TRP A 385 -3.31 6.85 -3.33
C TRP A 385 -4.34 7.77 -4.02
N ASP A 386 -5.55 7.30 -4.32
CA ASP A 386 -6.54 8.11 -5.03
C ASP A 386 -7.32 9.03 -4.08
N LYS A 387 -6.87 10.29 -4.02
CA LYS A 387 -7.56 11.36 -3.29
C LYS A 387 -8.96 11.68 -3.83
N VAL A 388 -9.22 11.46 -5.12
CA VAL A 388 -10.52 11.82 -5.72
C VAL A 388 -11.60 10.87 -5.23
N GLY A 389 -11.34 9.56 -5.23
CA GLY A 389 -12.21 8.54 -4.65
C GLY A 389 -12.43 8.74 -3.14
N ARG A 390 -11.39 9.05 -2.37
CA ARG A 390 -11.54 9.32 -0.91
C ARG A 390 -12.44 10.52 -0.62
N LYS A 391 -12.22 11.63 -1.33
CA LYS A 391 -13.10 12.81 -1.22
C LYS A 391 -14.54 12.46 -1.59
N GLU A 392 -14.71 11.68 -2.66
CA GLU A 392 -16.03 11.27 -3.11
C GLU A 392 -16.75 10.44 -2.05
N LEU A 393 -16.04 9.49 -1.43
CA LEU A 393 -16.57 8.64 -0.37
C LEU A 393 -17.03 9.47 0.82
N GLY A 394 -16.20 10.41 1.29
CA GLY A 394 -16.57 11.34 2.36
C GLY A 394 -17.78 12.21 1.97
N ARG A 395 -17.90 12.61 0.70
CA ARG A 395 -19.05 13.37 0.22
C ARG A 395 -20.33 12.52 0.21
N LEU A 396 -20.26 11.27 -0.22
CA LEU A 396 -21.43 10.38 -0.23
C LEU A 396 -21.92 10.08 1.19
N HIS A 397 -21.01 9.81 2.14
CA HIS A 397 -21.37 9.65 3.56
C HIS A 397 -21.99 10.91 4.16
N ARG A 398 -21.47 12.09 3.82
CA ARG A 398 -22.08 13.37 4.19
C ARG A 398 -23.50 13.52 3.63
N ASP A 399 -23.66 13.27 2.33
CA ASP A 399 -24.93 13.44 1.64
C ASP A 399 -25.95 12.36 2.09
N ALA A 400 -25.47 11.24 2.63
CA ALA A 400 -26.23 10.20 3.32
C ALA A 400 -26.64 10.58 4.76
N GLY A 401 -26.03 11.63 5.35
CA GLY A 401 -26.26 12.04 6.74
C GLY A 401 -25.36 11.37 7.78
N ASP A 402 -24.45 10.47 7.37
CA ASP A 402 -23.46 9.86 8.25
C ASP A 402 -22.25 10.80 8.42
N PHE A 403 -22.45 11.83 9.24
CA PHE A 403 -21.43 12.85 9.50
C PHE A 403 -20.23 12.31 10.28
N GLU A 404 -20.42 11.30 11.14
CA GLU A 404 -19.34 10.69 11.92
C GLU A 404 -18.35 9.96 11.01
N THR A 405 -18.84 9.09 10.12
CA THR A 405 -17.99 8.37 9.16
C THR A 405 -17.37 9.32 8.15
N ALA A 406 -18.13 10.31 7.66
CA ALA A 406 -17.59 11.34 6.76
C ALA A 406 -16.45 12.14 7.41
N GLU A 407 -16.60 12.55 8.67
CA GLU A 407 -15.57 13.26 9.44
C GLU A 407 -14.30 12.42 9.59
N ALA A 408 -14.42 11.13 9.94
CA ALA A 408 -13.30 10.21 10.04
C ALA A 408 -12.53 10.09 8.71
N ILE A 409 -13.26 9.88 7.61
CA ILE A 409 -12.66 9.76 6.26
C ILE A 409 -11.92 11.04 5.88
N TYR A 410 -12.50 12.22 6.12
CA TYR A 410 -11.84 13.48 5.78
C TYR A 410 -10.61 13.76 6.66
N ARG A 411 -10.63 13.41 7.95
CA ARG A 411 -9.46 13.55 8.83
C ARG A 411 -8.31 12.64 8.41
N GLU A 412 -8.60 11.38 8.10
CA GLU A 412 -7.62 10.44 7.55
C GLU A 412 -7.06 10.98 6.23
N ALA A 413 -7.93 11.40 5.30
CA ALA A 413 -7.52 11.94 4.01
C ALA A 413 -6.68 13.22 4.14
N MET A 414 -6.96 14.08 5.13
CA MET A 414 -6.13 15.25 5.41
C MET A 414 -4.71 14.90 5.90
N THR A 415 -4.58 13.79 6.62
CA THR A 415 -3.29 13.30 7.14
C THR A 415 -2.46 12.70 6.01
N GLU A 416 -3.12 11.90 5.15
CA GLU A 416 -2.47 11.23 4.01
C GLU A 416 -2.21 12.16 2.82
N PHE A 417 -3.05 13.19 2.62
CA PHE A 417 -2.96 14.15 1.53
C PHE A 417 -2.86 15.59 2.06
N PRO A 418 -1.74 15.96 2.69
CA PRO A 418 -1.58 17.27 3.30
C PRO A 418 -1.62 18.43 2.29
N ASN A 419 -1.46 18.18 0.99
CA ASN A 419 -1.50 19.20 -0.06
C ASN A 419 -2.84 19.26 -0.82
N ASP A 420 -3.91 18.61 -0.32
CA ASP A 420 -5.24 18.67 -0.93
C ASP A 420 -6.17 19.58 -0.10
N ASP A 421 -6.66 20.66 -0.73
CA ASP A 421 -7.60 21.63 -0.16
C ASP A 421 -9.02 21.05 -0.08
N ALA A 422 -9.41 20.23 -1.06
CA ALA A 422 -10.76 19.71 -1.18
C ALA A 422 -11.20 18.82 0.00
N CYS A 423 -10.29 18.02 0.57
CA CYS A 423 -10.58 17.19 1.75
C CYS A 423 -10.75 18.05 3.03
N ARG A 424 -9.95 19.11 3.19
CA ARG A 424 -10.08 20.07 4.30
C ARG A 424 -11.40 20.82 4.25
N ASN A 425 -11.77 21.26 3.07
CA ASN A 425 -13.04 21.90 2.80
C ASN A 425 -14.23 20.98 3.10
N GLY A 426 -14.11 19.69 2.74
CA GLY A 426 -15.07 18.65 3.11
C GLY A 426 -15.24 18.54 4.62
N LEU A 427 -14.14 18.44 5.38
CA LEU A 427 -14.17 18.39 6.84
C LEU A 427 -14.80 19.66 7.44
N ALA A 428 -14.43 20.84 6.97
CA ALA A 428 -14.96 22.11 7.47
C ALA A 428 -16.47 22.24 7.24
N ASP A 429 -16.98 21.73 6.12
CA ASP A 429 -18.42 21.63 5.87
C ASP A 429 -19.12 20.67 6.85
N ILE A 430 -18.53 19.51 7.15
CA ILE A 430 -19.05 18.59 8.18
C ILE A 430 -19.10 19.26 9.55
N LEU A 431 -18.03 19.94 9.94
CA LEU A 431 -17.95 20.66 11.22
C LEU A 431 -19.00 21.78 11.30
N THR A 432 -19.28 22.44 10.17
CA THR A 432 -20.34 23.46 10.08
C THR A 432 -21.72 22.83 10.28
N LYS A 433 -22.00 21.70 9.62
CA LYS A 433 -23.28 20.97 9.72
C LYS A 433 -23.53 20.34 11.09
N THR A 434 -22.47 19.92 11.78
CA THR A 434 -22.52 19.39 13.15
C THR A 434 -22.45 20.49 14.22
N ASN A 435 -22.61 21.76 13.83
CA ASN A 435 -22.64 22.93 14.71
C ASN A 435 -21.32 23.21 15.49
N ARG A 436 -20.20 22.64 15.05
CA ARG A 436 -18.84 22.91 15.57
C ARG A 436 -18.21 24.11 14.85
N ILE A 437 -18.92 25.24 14.87
CA ILE A 437 -18.63 26.42 14.05
C ILE A 437 -17.23 27.00 14.28
N ARG A 438 -16.74 27.01 15.53
CA ARG A 438 -15.40 27.54 15.87
C ARG A 438 -14.28 26.73 15.24
N GLU A 439 -14.40 25.40 15.24
CA GLU A 439 -13.43 24.50 14.62
C GLU A 439 -13.47 24.62 13.10
N ALA A 440 -14.66 24.70 12.52
CA ALA A 440 -14.85 24.93 11.09
C ALA A 440 -14.21 26.25 10.63
N GLU A 441 -14.40 27.33 11.37
CA GLU A 441 -13.81 28.65 11.07
C GLU A 441 -12.27 28.60 11.13
N ALA A 442 -11.71 27.98 12.17
CA ALA A 442 -10.27 27.81 12.29
C ALA A 442 -9.70 27.04 11.09
N LEU A 443 -10.34 25.94 10.71
CA LEU A 443 -9.94 25.12 9.58
C LEU A 443 -10.07 25.86 8.24
N TYR A 444 -11.13 26.65 8.03
CA TYR A 444 -11.27 27.46 6.82
C TYR A 444 -10.22 28.59 6.75
N ARG A 445 -9.88 29.22 7.88
CA ARG A 445 -8.79 30.22 7.93
C ARG A 445 -7.43 29.59 7.62
N GLU A 446 -7.14 28.44 8.21
CA GLU A 446 -5.92 27.68 7.93
C GLU A 446 -5.86 27.28 6.45
N THR A 447 -6.94 26.71 5.92
CA THR A 447 -7.03 26.30 4.51
C THR A 447 -6.85 27.49 3.57
N ARG A 448 -7.46 28.65 3.88
CA ARG A 448 -7.26 29.89 3.12
C ARG A 448 -5.80 30.35 3.12
N SER A 449 -5.08 30.17 4.23
CA SER A 449 -3.66 30.55 4.33
C SER A 449 -2.71 29.61 3.60
N LEU A 450 -3.07 28.32 3.52
CA LEU A 450 -2.28 27.30 2.82
C LEU A 450 -2.57 27.28 1.32
N PHE A 451 -3.80 27.64 0.91
CA PHE A 451 -4.29 27.53 -0.45
C PHE A 451 -4.88 28.86 -0.96
N ASP A 452 -4.01 29.71 -1.50
CA ASP A 452 -4.37 31.04 -1.98
C ASP A 452 -5.34 31.06 -3.16
N GLN A 453 -5.45 29.97 -3.91
CA GLN A 453 -6.29 29.86 -5.11
C GLN A 453 -7.58 29.07 -4.88
N ASP A 454 -7.89 28.67 -3.64
CA ASP A 454 -9.11 27.93 -3.33
C ASP A 454 -10.30 28.86 -3.03
N PRO A 455 -11.32 28.95 -3.91
CA PRO A 455 -12.50 29.75 -3.62
C PRO A 455 -13.42 29.13 -2.55
N TYR A 456 -13.39 27.80 -2.34
CA TYR A 456 -14.38 27.13 -1.50
C TYR A 456 -14.16 27.45 -0.02
N SER A 457 -12.92 27.37 0.48
CA SER A 457 -12.58 27.76 1.85
C SER A 457 -12.98 29.21 2.16
N ARG A 458 -12.77 30.12 1.19
CA ARG A 458 -13.19 31.53 1.28
C ARG A 458 -14.71 31.65 1.38
N THR A 459 -15.46 30.94 0.53
CA THR A 459 -16.93 30.97 0.62
C THR A 459 -17.46 30.42 1.93
N GLY A 460 -16.91 29.31 2.43
CA GLY A 460 -17.31 28.71 3.71
C GLY A 460 -17.01 29.64 4.90
N LEU A 461 -15.81 30.24 4.94
CA LEU A 461 -15.45 31.24 5.95
C LEU A 461 -16.38 32.46 5.90
N ALA A 462 -16.62 32.99 4.71
CA ALA A 462 -17.48 34.16 4.52
C ALA A 462 -18.92 33.88 4.96
N GLU A 463 -19.45 32.68 4.76
CA GLU A 463 -20.76 32.30 5.26
C GLU A 463 -20.83 32.24 6.79
N ILE A 464 -19.82 31.66 7.45
CA ILE A 464 -19.76 31.61 8.91
C ILE A 464 -19.78 33.04 9.49
N LEU A 465 -18.92 33.92 8.97
CA LEU A 465 -18.84 35.32 9.39
C LEU A 465 -20.10 36.11 9.05
N PHE A 466 -20.72 35.85 7.89
CA PHE A 466 -21.98 36.45 7.49
C PHE A 466 -23.12 36.10 8.47
N HIS A 467 -23.25 34.82 8.83
CA HIS A 467 -24.30 34.37 9.74
C HIS A 467 -24.04 34.83 11.18
N ARG A 468 -22.77 34.87 11.63
CA ARG A 468 -22.39 35.38 12.95
C ARG A 468 -22.62 36.89 13.05
N SER A 469 -22.17 37.66 12.07
CA SER A 469 -22.40 39.11 12.01
C SER A 469 -23.88 39.46 11.96
N ALA A 470 -24.70 38.71 11.22
CA ALA A 470 -26.15 38.92 11.21
C ALA A 470 -26.81 38.63 12.57
N THR A 471 -26.23 37.70 13.36
CA THR A 471 -26.70 37.33 14.69
C THR A 471 -26.31 38.38 15.73
N ASN A 472 -25.04 38.80 15.72
CA ASN A 472 -24.47 39.72 16.71
C ASN A 472 -24.64 41.20 16.31
N ARG A 473 -25.14 41.46 15.09
CA ARG A 473 -25.18 42.78 14.42
C ARG A 473 -23.81 43.46 14.37
N ASP A 474 -22.76 42.66 14.26
CA ASP A 474 -21.40 43.15 14.13
C ASP A 474 -21.14 43.65 12.70
N MET A 475 -20.91 44.95 12.57
CA MET A 475 -20.64 45.57 11.27
C MET A 475 -19.22 45.27 10.77
N ILE A 476 -18.28 44.99 11.66
CA ILE A 476 -16.88 44.69 11.31
C ILE A 476 -16.81 43.30 10.68
N GLU A 477 -17.38 42.29 11.33
CA GLU A 477 -17.44 40.92 10.78
C GLU A 477 -18.27 40.86 9.49
N ARG A 478 -19.30 41.70 9.36
CA ARG A 478 -20.08 41.82 8.13
C ARG A 478 -19.21 42.30 6.97
N ASP A 479 -18.40 43.34 7.20
CA ASP A 479 -17.53 43.90 6.17
C ASP A 479 -16.38 42.92 5.82
N GLU A 480 -15.86 42.19 6.80
CA GLU A 480 -14.90 41.09 6.58
C GLU A 480 -15.51 39.98 5.70
N ALA A 481 -16.72 39.50 6.02
CA ALA A 481 -17.42 38.50 5.23
C ALA A 481 -17.63 38.99 3.78
N ARG A 482 -17.99 40.26 3.59
CA ARG A 482 -18.17 40.87 2.28
C ARG A 482 -16.87 40.91 1.47
N LEU A 483 -15.76 41.25 2.11
CA LEU A 483 -14.44 41.25 1.48
C LEU A 483 -14.07 39.84 1.00
N ILE A 484 -14.25 38.83 1.85
CA ILE A 484 -13.90 37.44 1.51
C ILE A 484 -14.78 36.91 0.36
N PHE A 485 -16.08 37.26 0.31
CA PHE A 485 -16.91 36.94 -0.85
C PHE A 485 -16.43 37.61 -2.14
N ARG A 486 -15.92 38.85 -2.09
CA ARG A 486 -15.34 39.50 -3.26
C ARG A 486 -14.06 38.79 -3.72
N GLU A 487 -13.20 38.38 -2.80
CA GLU A 487 -12.02 37.59 -3.13
C GLU A 487 -12.40 36.27 -3.83
N ALA A 488 -13.36 35.53 -3.29
CA ALA A 488 -13.86 34.31 -3.93
C ALA A 488 -14.48 34.57 -5.31
N ALA A 489 -15.18 35.70 -5.47
CA ALA A 489 -15.74 36.12 -6.76
C ALA A 489 -14.64 36.44 -7.80
N HIS A 490 -13.52 37.04 -7.38
CA HIS A 490 -12.35 37.26 -8.23
C HIS A 490 -11.67 35.95 -8.65
N LEU A 491 -11.75 34.90 -7.82
CA LEU A 491 -11.33 33.53 -8.16
C LEU A 491 -12.35 32.79 -9.05
N ASN A 492 -13.22 33.51 -9.76
CA ASN A 492 -14.26 33.00 -10.65
C ASN A 492 -15.36 32.14 -10.00
N ASP A 493 -15.50 32.14 -8.67
CA ASP A 493 -16.61 31.43 -8.03
C ASP A 493 -17.97 32.07 -8.40
N ARG A 494 -18.88 31.25 -8.92
CA ARG A 494 -20.20 31.72 -9.37
C ARG A 494 -21.09 32.06 -8.17
N TYR A 495 -20.97 31.28 -7.10
CA TYR A 495 -21.80 31.43 -5.91
C TYR A 495 -21.49 32.74 -5.17
N ALA A 496 -20.20 33.02 -4.95
CA ALA A 496 -19.69 34.24 -4.37
C ALA A 496 -20.10 35.48 -5.19
N ARG A 497 -20.00 35.43 -6.53
CA ARG A 497 -20.49 36.52 -7.40
C ARG A 497 -21.97 36.82 -7.19
N GLY A 498 -22.80 35.79 -7.10
CA GLY A 498 -24.22 35.95 -6.75
C GLY A 498 -24.40 36.58 -5.37
N ARG A 499 -23.70 36.03 -4.36
CA ARG A 499 -23.73 36.50 -2.97
C ARG A 499 -23.28 37.95 -2.79
N VAL A 500 -22.31 38.44 -3.56
CA VAL A 500 -21.87 39.84 -3.49
C VAL A 500 -22.95 40.80 -4.00
N ASN A 501 -23.69 40.40 -5.03
CA ASN A 501 -24.73 41.23 -5.65
C ASN A 501 -25.96 41.40 -4.76
N ASP A 502 -26.34 40.36 -4.02
CA ASP A 502 -27.52 40.35 -3.13
C ASP A 502 -27.18 40.42 -1.63
N PHE A 503 -25.90 40.69 -1.31
CA PHE A 503 -25.34 40.62 0.04
C PHE A 503 -26.15 41.40 1.08
N ASP A 504 -26.35 42.70 0.84
CA ASP A 504 -26.97 43.62 1.80
C ASP A 504 -28.44 43.26 2.05
N GLN A 505 -29.16 42.86 1.00
CA GLN A 505 -30.55 42.42 1.10
C GLN A 505 -30.66 41.12 1.90
N ARG A 506 -29.79 40.14 1.64
CA ARG A 506 -29.79 38.86 2.36
C ARG A 506 -29.36 39.02 3.81
N TRP A 507 -28.39 39.89 4.11
CA TRP A 507 -27.93 40.12 5.48
C TRP A 507 -29.04 40.74 6.31
N ALA A 508 -29.73 41.75 5.77
CA ALA A 508 -30.89 42.36 6.41
C ALA A 508 -32.01 41.34 6.66
N LYS A 509 -32.29 40.47 5.68
CA LYS A 509 -33.27 39.38 5.84
C LYS A 509 -32.85 38.38 6.93
N ALA A 510 -31.58 37.96 6.97
CA ALA A 510 -31.08 37.01 7.96
C ALA A 510 -31.12 37.57 9.39
N ALA A 511 -30.74 38.85 9.56
CA ALA A 511 -30.86 39.57 10.84
C ALA A 511 -32.31 39.70 11.32
N LEU A 512 -33.29 39.75 10.39
CA LEU A 512 -34.72 39.84 10.69
C LEU A 512 -35.37 38.46 10.93
N HIS A 513 -34.97 37.42 10.20
CA HIS A 513 -35.60 36.09 10.25
C HIS A 513 -35.35 35.36 11.58
N ARG A 514 -34.15 35.52 12.16
CA ARG A 514 -33.84 34.94 13.48
C ARG A 514 -34.56 35.63 14.64
N GLN A 515 -34.97 36.89 14.47
CA GLN A 515 -35.84 37.59 15.43
C GLN A 515 -37.24 36.95 15.51
N ARG A 516 -37.71 36.34 14.42
CA ARG A 516 -38.97 35.56 14.39
C ARG A 516 -38.81 34.12 14.89
N GLN A 517 -37.66 33.49 14.66
CA GLN A 517 -37.38 32.11 15.13
C GLN A 517 -37.03 31.98 16.61
N ALA A 518 -36.61 33.06 17.27
CA ALA A 518 -36.56 33.09 18.73
C ALA A 518 -37.97 32.93 19.38
N GLY A 519 -39.05 32.98 18.58
CA GLY A 519 -40.43 32.74 19.03
C GLY A 519 -41.13 31.51 18.44
N LEU A 520 -40.58 30.83 17.43
CA LEU A 520 -41.18 29.61 16.85
C LEU A 520 -40.08 28.66 16.37
N GLY A 521 -40.09 27.45 16.96
CA GLY A 521 -39.19 26.33 16.67
C GLY A 521 -39.15 26.01 15.18
N HIS A 522 -37.96 25.65 14.74
CA HIS A 522 -37.53 25.85 13.37
C HIS A 522 -37.72 24.58 12.54
N GLU A 523 -38.59 24.67 11.53
CA GLU A 523 -38.84 23.61 10.54
C GLU A 523 -37.59 23.25 9.72
N GLU A 524 -37.51 21.96 9.44
CA GLU A 524 -36.42 21.19 8.87
C GLU A 524 -36.04 21.61 7.43
N ASN A 525 -34.73 21.65 7.17
CA ASN A 525 -34.20 21.48 5.83
C ASN A 525 -34.19 19.97 5.57
N GLU A 526 -34.82 19.50 4.49
CA GLU A 526 -34.84 18.08 4.06
C GLU A 526 -33.42 17.55 3.79
N THR A 527 -32.72 17.20 4.87
CA THR A 527 -31.69 16.18 4.91
C THR A 527 -32.37 14.84 4.80
N ILE A 528 -31.78 13.95 3.99
CA ILE A 528 -32.16 12.54 4.04
C ILE A 528 -31.63 12.02 5.37
N GLU A 529 -32.48 11.95 6.39
CA GLU A 529 -32.22 11.06 7.51
C GLU A 529 -32.29 9.63 6.95
N LEU A 530 -31.13 9.05 6.65
CA LEU A 530 -31.00 7.63 6.86
C LEU A 530 -31.11 7.45 8.37
N SER A 531 -32.30 7.01 8.80
CA SER A 531 -32.46 6.32 10.08
C SER A 531 -31.23 5.43 10.24
N ARG A 532 -30.45 5.64 11.33
CA ARG A 532 -29.48 4.65 11.77
C ARG A 532 -30.27 3.37 11.81
N THR A 533 -30.02 2.45 10.86
CA THR A 533 -30.82 1.24 10.70
C THR A 533 -30.99 0.68 12.10
N SER A 534 -32.22 0.69 12.60
CA SER A 534 -32.44 0.16 13.93
C SER A 534 -31.93 -1.29 13.90
N PRO A 535 -31.46 -1.86 15.02
CA PRO A 535 -31.04 -3.25 15.03
C PRO A 535 -32.07 -4.12 14.27
N GLU A 536 -33.37 -3.88 14.46
CA GLU A 536 -34.51 -4.52 13.77
C GLU A 536 -34.43 -4.54 12.23
N GLU A 537 -33.84 -3.54 11.59
CA GLU A 537 -33.71 -3.41 10.13
C GLU A 537 -32.42 -4.04 9.56
N MET A 538 -31.44 -4.34 10.41
CA MET A 538 -30.15 -4.91 10.01
C MET A 538 -30.24 -6.43 9.77
N ARG A 539 -29.62 -6.92 8.68
CA ARG A 539 -29.43 -8.36 8.44
C ARG A 539 -28.51 -8.97 9.51
N PRO A 540 -28.63 -10.28 9.82
CA PRO A 540 -27.78 -10.94 10.83
C PRO A 540 -26.28 -10.69 10.64
N ALA A 541 -25.75 -10.86 9.41
CA ALA A 541 -24.34 -10.60 9.12
C ALA A 541 -23.90 -9.14 9.39
N GLN A 542 -24.79 -8.17 9.14
CA GLN A 542 -24.50 -6.74 9.36
C GLN A 542 -24.49 -6.40 10.85
N ARG A 543 -25.46 -6.94 11.62
CA ARG A 543 -25.47 -6.81 13.08
C ARG A 543 -24.21 -7.41 13.70
N LEU A 544 -23.83 -8.60 13.24
CA LEU A 544 -22.63 -9.29 13.70
C LEU A 544 -21.37 -8.48 13.39
N GLY A 545 -21.20 -8.03 12.15
CA GLY A 545 -20.03 -7.22 11.76
C GLY A 545 -19.93 -5.91 12.55
N HIS A 546 -21.06 -5.24 12.79
CA HIS A 546 -21.10 -4.00 13.56
C HIS A 546 -20.82 -4.23 15.05
N ALA A 547 -21.36 -5.31 15.64
CA ALA A 547 -21.07 -5.70 17.01
C ALA A 547 -19.58 -6.00 17.22
N LEU A 548 -18.94 -6.73 16.30
CA LEU A 548 -17.51 -7.04 16.38
C LEU A 548 -16.64 -5.78 16.30
N LEU A 549 -17.00 -4.82 15.44
CA LEU A 549 -16.33 -3.52 15.35
C LEU A 549 -16.45 -2.71 16.64
N LEU A 550 -17.62 -2.70 17.28
CA LEU A 550 -17.85 -2.00 18.55
C LEU A 550 -17.06 -2.65 19.69
N GLN A 551 -17.03 -3.99 19.76
CA GLN A 551 -16.18 -4.71 20.73
C GLN A 551 -14.70 -4.39 20.51
N TRP A 552 -14.24 -4.32 19.26
CA TRP A 552 -12.86 -3.95 18.92
C TRP A 552 -12.51 -2.50 19.34
N LYS A 553 -13.43 -1.55 19.16
CA LYS A 553 -13.28 -0.15 19.60
C LYS A 553 -13.26 -0.03 21.12
N ALA A 554 -14.14 -0.75 21.82
CA ALA A 554 -14.23 -0.76 23.28
C ALA A 554 -12.89 -1.17 23.94
N ARG A 555 -12.20 -2.16 23.36
CA ARG A 555 -10.89 -2.65 23.86
C ARG A 555 -9.77 -1.62 23.78
N ARG A 556 -9.84 -0.65 22.85
CA ARG A 556 -8.85 0.43 22.66
C ARG A 556 -9.18 1.72 23.40
N THR A 557 -10.37 1.78 24.00
CA THR A 557 -10.86 2.97 24.67
C THR A 557 -10.37 2.96 26.13
N GLU A 558 -9.64 4.00 26.54
CA GLU A 558 -9.12 4.14 27.92
C GLU A 558 -10.22 4.55 28.91
N SER A 559 -11.26 5.26 28.44
CA SER A 559 -12.41 5.68 29.23
C SER A 559 -13.35 4.51 29.54
N ALA A 560 -13.51 4.18 30.83
CA ALA A 560 -14.39 3.10 31.27
C ALA A 560 -15.87 3.34 30.87
N GLY A 561 -16.34 4.59 30.91
CA GLY A 561 -17.71 4.94 30.55
C GLY A 561 -18.00 4.81 29.05
N GLU A 562 -17.03 5.14 28.21
CA GLU A 562 -17.13 4.99 26.76
C GLU A 562 -16.98 3.53 26.33
N ARG A 563 -16.08 2.78 26.99
CA ARG A 563 -15.97 1.32 26.83
C ARG A 563 -17.29 0.63 27.12
N GLU A 564 -17.94 0.95 28.24
CA GLU A 564 -19.22 0.32 28.60
C GLU A 564 -20.34 0.70 27.62
N ARG A 565 -20.40 1.96 27.17
CA ARG A 565 -21.35 2.38 26.14
C ARG A 565 -21.20 1.57 24.84
N LEU A 566 -19.97 1.37 24.38
CA LEU A 566 -19.68 0.59 23.17
C LEU A 566 -20.04 -0.89 23.33
N LEU A 567 -19.78 -1.48 24.50
CA LEU A 567 -20.17 -2.86 24.80
C LEU A 567 -21.69 -3.03 24.93
N ALA A 568 -22.40 -2.06 25.51
CA ALA A 568 -23.87 -2.04 25.57
C ALA A 568 -24.50 -1.96 24.17
N GLU A 569 -23.92 -1.16 23.29
CA GLU A 569 -24.36 -1.07 21.90
C GLU A 569 -24.09 -2.39 21.15
N ALA A 570 -22.92 -3.01 21.33
CA ALA A 570 -22.62 -4.32 20.78
C ALA A 570 -23.58 -5.41 21.28
N GLU A 571 -23.96 -5.38 22.56
CA GLU A 571 -24.95 -6.30 23.14
C GLU A 571 -26.32 -6.16 22.46
N SER A 572 -26.77 -4.93 22.24
CA SER A 572 -28.06 -4.66 21.58
C SER A 572 -28.14 -5.25 20.17
N LEU A 573 -27.01 -5.25 19.44
CA LEU A 573 -26.90 -5.80 18.09
C LEU A 573 -26.85 -7.33 18.10
N LEU A 574 -26.21 -7.91 19.11
CA LEU A 574 -26.13 -9.36 19.31
C LEU A 574 -27.41 -9.97 19.90
N ASN A 575 -28.32 -9.15 20.42
CA ASN A 575 -29.63 -9.56 20.95
C ASN A 575 -30.64 -9.85 19.83
N LEU A 576 -30.40 -10.95 19.09
CA LEU A 576 -31.25 -11.46 18.02
C LEU A 576 -31.59 -12.95 18.29
N PRO A 577 -32.87 -13.36 18.36
CA PRO A 577 -33.22 -14.78 18.57
C PRO A 577 -32.51 -15.72 17.60
N ASP A 578 -32.09 -16.88 18.10
CA ASP A 578 -31.25 -17.81 17.35
C ASP A 578 -31.94 -18.28 16.05
N GLU A 579 -33.27 -18.40 16.03
CA GLU A 579 -34.01 -18.77 14.81
C GLU A 579 -33.87 -17.74 13.67
N LEU A 580 -33.52 -16.50 13.99
CA LEU A 580 -33.40 -15.40 13.05
C LEU A 580 -31.94 -15.11 12.63
N THR A 581 -30.98 -15.80 13.23
CA THR A 581 -29.54 -15.59 12.94
C THR A 581 -29.08 -16.24 11.63
N GLY A 582 -29.81 -17.24 11.12
CA GLY A 582 -29.55 -17.91 9.85
C GLY A 582 -28.16 -18.56 9.79
N GLU A 583 -27.44 -18.38 8.68
CA GLU A 583 -26.08 -18.93 8.48
C GLU A 583 -25.05 -18.35 9.46
N CYS A 584 -25.33 -17.20 10.08
CA CYS A 584 -24.43 -16.56 11.06
C CYS A 584 -24.61 -17.08 12.48
N HIS A 585 -25.50 -18.05 12.74
CA HIS A 585 -25.85 -18.53 14.07
C HIS A 585 -24.63 -18.81 14.95
N THR A 586 -23.71 -19.64 14.46
CA THR A 586 -22.46 -19.99 15.15
C THR A 586 -21.68 -18.76 15.60
N ALA A 587 -21.49 -17.77 14.72
CA ALA A 587 -20.71 -16.57 15.02
C ALA A 587 -21.44 -15.61 15.98
N PHE A 588 -22.78 -15.60 15.99
CA PHE A 588 -23.55 -14.85 17.01
C PHE A 588 -23.39 -15.45 18.39
N VAL A 589 -23.45 -16.79 18.50
CA VAL A 589 -23.25 -17.49 19.77
C VAL A 589 -21.83 -17.22 20.30
N GLU A 590 -20.83 -17.30 19.43
CA GLU A 590 -19.44 -16.96 19.79
C GLU A 590 -19.29 -15.51 20.26
N ALA A 591 -19.79 -14.55 19.47
CA ALA A 591 -19.67 -13.12 19.78
C ALA A 591 -20.35 -12.70 21.08
N ARG A 592 -21.44 -13.39 21.50
CA ARG A 592 -22.08 -13.19 22.81
C ARG A 592 -21.20 -13.66 23.96
N GLY A 593 -20.57 -14.83 23.83
CA GLY A 593 -19.66 -15.34 24.84
C GLY A 593 -18.43 -14.45 25.02
N PHE A 594 -17.85 -13.97 23.91
CA PHE A 594 -16.73 -13.02 23.95
C PHE A 594 -17.13 -11.64 24.50
N LEU A 595 -18.38 -11.21 24.30
CA LEU A 595 -18.89 -9.99 24.92
C LEU A 595 -18.90 -10.09 26.47
N LEU A 596 -19.27 -11.25 27.02
CA LEU A 596 -19.23 -11.50 28.47
C LEU A 596 -17.79 -11.43 29.00
N LEU A 597 -16.83 -12.00 28.27
CA LEU A 597 -15.41 -11.90 28.58
C LEU A 597 -14.89 -10.45 28.48
N ALA A 598 -15.36 -9.66 27.52
CA ALA A 598 -14.98 -8.26 27.36
C ALA A 598 -15.47 -7.37 28.53
N ARG A 599 -16.57 -7.76 29.20
CA ARG A 599 -17.08 -7.14 30.43
C ARG A 599 -16.49 -7.73 31.72
N ASP A 600 -15.49 -8.59 31.61
CA ASP A 600 -14.85 -9.28 32.74
C ASP A 600 -15.81 -10.18 33.55
N ARG A 601 -16.89 -10.66 32.94
CA ARG A 601 -17.88 -11.57 33.54
C ARG A 601 -17.49 -13.02 33.26
N ALA A 602 -16.32 -13.43 33.73
CA ALA A 602 -15.72 -14.73 33.39
C ALA A 602 -16.56 -15.94 33.86
N THR A 603 -17.22 -15.84 35.03
CA THR A 603 -18.12 -16.89 35.56
C THR A 603 -19.31 -17.15 34.64
N GLU A 604 -19.93 -16.07 34.16
CA GLU A 604 -21.09 -16.13 33.27
C GLU A 604 -20.69 -16.57 31.87
N ALA A 605 -19.55 -16.09 31.37
CA ALA A 605 -18.97 -16.55 30.12
C ALA A 605 -18.70 -18.06 30.13
N ARG A 606 -18.13 -18.59 31.22
CA ARG A 606 -17.87 -20.03 31.38
C ARG A 606 -19.17 -20.83 31.26
N ALA A 607 -20.18 -20.49 32.07
CA ALA A 607 -21.46 -21.18 32.07
C ALA A 607 -22.16 -21.11 30.71
N TYR A 608 -22.08 -19.94 30.06
CA TYR A 608 -22.61 -19.74 28.71
C TYR A 608 -21.93 -20.66 27.70
N PHE A 609 -20.59 -20.66 27.63
CA PHE A 609 -19.88 -21.52 26.69
C PHE A 609 -20.09 -23.00 26.96
N GLU A 610 -20.13 -23.44 28.23
CA GLU A 610 -20.41 -24.83 28.61
C GLU A 610 -21.79 -25.31 28.10
N GLN A 611 -22.81 -24.47 28.27
CA GLN A 611 -24.15 -24.75 27.75
C GLN A 611 -24.17 -24.83 26.23
N GLN A 612 -23.47 -23.93 25.54
CA GLN A 612 -23.45 -23.91 24.07
C GLN A 612 -22.66 -25.09 23.51
N LEU A 613 -21.53 -25.48 24.12
CA LEU A 613 -20.76 -26.66 23.69
C LEU A 613 -21.59 -27.96 23.77
N ALA A 614 -22.45 -28.09 24.77
CA ALA A 614 -23.38 -29.22 24.88
C ALA A 614 -24.49 -29.22 23.81
N ALA A 615 -24.80 -28.06 23.23
CA ALA A 615 -25.86 -27.89 22.23
C ALA A 615 -25.40 -28.19 20.78
N PHE A 616 -24.11 -28.05 20.47
CA PHE A 616 -23.56 -28.30 19.14
C PHE A 616 -23.06 -29.75 18.98
N THR A 617 -23.51 -30.45 17.94
CA THR A 617 -23.02 -31.82 17.60
C THR A 617 -21.54 -31.86 17.21
N ARG A 618 -21.04 -30.78 16.58
CA ARG A 618 -19.62 -30.53 16.37
C ARG A 618 -19.33 -29.10 16.81
N SER A 619 -18.63 -28.97 17.93
CA SER A 619 -18.40 -27.66 18.55
C SER A 619 -17.50 -26.76 17.67
N PRO A 620 -17.95 -25.55 17.33
CA PRO A 620 -17.16 -24.51 16.68
C PRO A 620 -15.83 -24.24 17.41
N LEU A 621 -14.81 -23.79 16.67
CA LEU A 621 -13.51 -23.50 17.27
C LEU A 621 -13.62 -22.30 18.25
N GLY A 622 -14.31 -21.22 17.87
CA GLY A 622 -14.42 -20.02 18.69
C GLY A 622 -15.12 -20.26 20.04
N LEU A 623 -16.17 -21.09 20.08
CA LEU A 623 -16.83 -21.45 21.35
C LEU A 623 -15.91 -22.20 22.31
N ARG A 624 -15.14 -23.13 21.77
CA ARG A 624 -14.19 -23.92 22.57
C ARG A 624 -13.01 -23.06 23.05
N LEU A 625 -12.54 -22.12 22.23
CA LEU A 625 -11.54 -21.12 22.63
C LEU A 625 -12.06 -20.19 23.72
N GLY A 626 -13.29 -19.69 23.58
CA GLY A 626 -13.93 -18.84 24.56
C GLY A 626 -14.18 -19.56 25.89
N PHE A 627 -14.60 -20.83 25.86
CA PHE A 627 -14.70 -21.66 27.06
C PHE A 627 -13.33 -21.81 27.74
N ALA A 628 -12.30 -22.03 26.94
CA ALA A 628 -10.95 -22.18 27.44
C ALA A 628 -10.45 -20.88 28.11
N GLU A 629 -10.72 -19.71 27.52
CA GLU A 629 -10.37 -18.41 28.09
C GLU A 629 -11.13 -18.12 29.39
N ALA A 630 -12.45 -18.38 29.43
CA ALA A 630 -13.29 -18.12 30.60
C ALA A 630 -12.79 -18.88 31.84
N ARG A 631 -12.47 -20.16 31.67
CA ARG A 631 -11.93 -21.01 32.74
C ARG A 631 -10.52 -20.61 33.18
N ALA A 632 -9.70 -20.12 32.26
CA ALA A 632 -8.37 -19.60 32.57
C ALA A 632 -8.48 -18.34 33.46
N ARG A 633 -9.40 -17.42 33.14
CA ARG A 633 -9.68 -16.25 33.99
C ARG A 633 -10.21 -16.60 35.38
N LEU A 634 -10.86 -17.76 35.53
CA LEU A 634 -11.36 -18.28 36.81
C LEU A 634 -10.33 -19.11 37.59
N GLY A 635 -9.18 -19.41 36.97
CA GLY A 635 -8.09 -20.14 37.60
C GLY A 635 -8.34 -21.64 37.80
N GLU A 636 -9.06 -22.28 36.89
CA GLU A 636 -9.33 -23.72 36.94
C GLU A 636 -8.19 -24.57 36.37
N THR A 637 -7.87 -25.69 37.03
CA THR A 637 -6.81 -26.62 36.62
C THR A 637 -7.21 -27.49 35.42
N LEU A 638 -6.24 -27.86 34.58
CA LEU A 638 -6.44 -28.75 33.43
C LEU A 638 -6.79 -30.18 33.86
N SER A 639 -7.87 -30.75 33.30
CA SER A 639 -8.22 -32.17 33.43
C SER A 639 -7.77 -32.97 32.20
N ASP A 640 -7.55 -34.29 32.34
CA ASP A 640 -7.17 -35.19 31.23
C ASP A 640 -8.15 -35.12 30.05
N THR A 641 -9.44 -34.89 30.34
CA THR A 641 -10.49 -34.67 29.34
C THR A 641 -10.28 -33.40 28.51
N GLU A 642 -9.74 -32.34 29.10
CA GLU A 642 -9.43 -31.09 28.40
C GLU A 642 -8.13 -31.16 27.61
N GLU A 643 -7.18 -31.98 28.03
CA GLU A 643 -5.98 -32.22 27.24
C GLU A 643 -6.32 -32.90 25.92
N ALA A 644 -7.26 -33.85 25.96
CA ALA A 644 -7.81 -34.50 24.77
C ALA A 644 -8.66 -33.53 23.92
N GLU A 645 -9.45 -32.65 24.55
CA GLU A 645 -10.22 -31.62 23.85
C GLU A 645 -9.30 -30.58 23.19
N LEU A 646 -8.24 -30.14 23.88
CA LEU A 646 -7.21 -29.23 23.35
C LEU A 646 -6.45 -29.85 22.18
N ALA A 647 -6.13 -31.14 22.27
CA ALA A 647 -5.51 -31.89 21.18
C ALA A 647 -6.45 -32.05 19.95
N SER A 648 -7.76 -31.87 20.11
CA SER A 648 -8.76 -31.94 19.04
C SER A 648 -8.94 -30.63 18.25
N PHE A 649 -8.23 -29.55 18.60
CA PHE A 649 -8.29 -28.28 17.86
C PHE A 649 -7.42 -28.30 16.60
N GLY A 650 -8.05 -28.12 15.44
CA GLY A 650 -7.38 -27.99 14.15
C GLY A 650 -7.09 -29.33 13.44
N PRO A 651 -6.70 -29.30 12.15
CA PRO A 651 -6.17 -30.48 11.46
C PRO A 651 -4.86 -30.95 12.10
N GLU A 652 -4.48 -32.23 11.93
CA GLU A 652 -3.19 -32.75 12.40
C GLU A 652 -2.05 -31.80 12.00
N GLY A 653 -1.37 -31.19 12.99
CA GLY A 653 -0.28 -30.23 12.76
C GLY A 653 -0.56 -28.76 13.13
N SER A 654 -1.78 -28.40 13.56
CA SER A 654 -2.07 -27.01 14.01
C SER A 654 -1.32 -26.62 15.29
N ILE A 655 -0.85 -25.37 15.38
CA ILE A 655 -0.17 -24.85 16.57
C ILE A 655 -1.13 -24.29 17.61
N LEU A 656 -2.37 -23.96 17.22
CA LEU A 656 -3.38 -23.37 18.11
C LEU A 656 -3.60 -24.15 19.42
N PRO A 657 -3.72 -25.51 19.44
CA PRO A 657 -3.72 -26.30 20.66
C PRO A 657 -2.59 -25.97 21.64
N LEU A 658 -1.35 -25.93 21.13
CA LEU A 658 -0.13 -25.75 21.90
C LEU A 658 -0.03 -24.32 22.42
N VAL A 659 -0.42 -23.34 21.60
CA VAL A 659 -0.47 -21.92 21.98
C VAL A 659 -1.42 -21.71 23.15
N LEU A 660 -2.59 -22.34 23.12
CA LEU A 660 -3.59 -22.20 24.20
C LEU A 660 -3.16 -22.91 25.48
N LYS A 661 -2.54 -24.08 25.37
CA LYS A 661 -1.92 -24.78 26.53
C LYS A 661 -0.83 -23.91 27.17
N VAL A 662 0.05 -23.33 26.36
CA VAL A 662 1.12 -22.44 26.82
C VAL A 662 0.56 -21.17 27.48
N VAL A 663 -0.40 -20.49 26.85
CA VAL A 663 -1.04 -19.29 27.41
C VAL A 663 -1.71 -19.58 28.76
N ARG A 664 -2.37 -20.73 28.91
CA ARG A 664 -3.01 -21.16 30.17
C ARG A 664 -2.01 -21.52 31.27
N LEU A 665 -0.96 -22.28 30.97
CA LEU A 665 0.05 -22.67 31.97
C LEU A 665 0.92 -21.48 32.42
N LEU A 666 1.07 -20.46 31.57
CA LEU A 666 1.71 -19.19 31.91
C LEU A 666 0.89 -18.34 32.91
N GLU A 667 -0.42 -18.60 33.07
CA GLU A 667 -1.31 -17.89 34.00
C GLU A 667 -1.34 -18.50 35.41
N HIS A 668 -0.89 -19.74 35.59
CA HIS A 668 -0.83 -20.45 36.88
C HIS A 668 0.58 -20.58 37.46
N THR A 669 0.68 -20.91 38.75
CA THR A 669 1.90 -21.43 39.39
C THR A 669 2.16 -22.89 38.99
N ALA A 670 2.04 -23.21 37.70
CA ALA A 670 2.45 -24.50 37.16
C ALA A 670 3.98 -24.63 37.26
N SER A 671 4.46 -25.88 37.30
CA SER A 671 5.89 -26.21 37.28
C SER A 671 6.54 -25.57 36.06
N ASP A 672 7.63 -24.82 36.26
CA ASP A 672 8.38 -24.20 35.17
C ASP A 672 8.93 -25.25 34.17
N ASP A 673 9.00 -26.51 34.58
CA ASP A 673 9.46 -27.62 33.74
C ASP A 673 8.38 -28.08 32.75
N GLU A 674 7.13 -28.25 33.16
CA GLU A 674 6.02 -28.62 32.25
C GLU A 674 5.78 -27.56 31.17
N LEU A 675 5.90 -26.29 31.56
CA LEU A 675 5.76 -25.16 30.64
C LEU A 675 6.96 -25.07 29.67
N ARG A 676 8.17 -25.39 30.14
CA ARG A 676 9.36 -25.44 29.30
C ARG A 676 9.24 -26.51 28.22
N ASP A 677 8.75 -27.70 28.58
CA ASP A 677 8.56 -28.80 27.64
C ASP A 677 7.56 -28.44 26.52
N LEU A 678 6.45 -27.79 26.87
CA LEU A 678 5.47 -27.32 25.87
C LEU A 678 6.00 -26.20 24.97
N LEU A 679 6.82 -25.29 25.51
CA LEU A 679 7.47 -24.24 24.71
C LEU A 679 8.52 -24.82 23.76
N LEU A 680 9.23 -25.87 24.17
CA LEU A 680 10.17 -26.62 23.34
C LEU A 680 9.46 -27.35 22.19
N GLU A 681 8.21 -27.77 22.37
CA GLU A 681 7.38 -28.32 21.30
C GLU A 681 6.80 -27.23 20.38
N LEU A 682 6.33 -26.11 20.97
CA LEU A 682 5.66 -25.04 20.24
C LEU A 682 6.60 -24.20 19.38
N TYR A 683 7.78 -23.84 19.90
CA TYR A 683 8.69 -22.90 19.26
C TYR A 683 9.20 -23.37 17.88
N PRO A 684 9.62 -24.64 17.68
CA PRO A 684 10.02 -25.14 16.37
C PRO A 684 8.90 -25.05 15.32
N ARG A 685 7.66 -25.43 15.69
CA ARG A 685 6.50 -25.37 14.79
C ARG A 685 6.12 -23.93 14.42
N VAL A 686 6.25 -23.01 15.37
CA VAL A 686 6.05 -21.57 15.13
C VAL A 686 7.09 -21.01 14.14
N ARG A 687 8.35 -21.43 14.23
CA ARG A 687 9.38 -21.03 13.25
C ARG A 687 9.10 -21.56 11.85
N GLU A 688 8.72 -22.84 11.77
CA GLU A 688 8.38 -23.50 10.51
C GLU A 688 7.20 -22.80 9.81
N LEU A 689 6.10 -22.57 10.53
CA LEU A 689 4.91 -21.89 10.00
C LEU A 689 5.15 -20.42 9.65
N ALA A 690 6.09 -19.75 10.31
CA ALA A 690 6.49 -18.38 9.96
C ALA A 690 7.45 -18.32 8.77
N GLY A 691 7.74 -19.45 8.11
CA GLY A 691 8.63 -19.53 6.96
C GLY A 691 10.09 -19.26 7.30
N MET A 692 10.51 -19.51 8.54
CA MET A 692 11.92 -19.36 8.94
C MET A 692 12.71 -20.61 8.54
N PRO A 693 13.81 -20.47 7.78
CA PRO A 693 14.62 -21.62 7.36
C PRO A 693 15.23 -22.34 8.58
N ALA A 694 15.32 -23.66 8.49
CA ALA A 694 15.86 -24.52 9.56
C ALA A 694 17.34 -24.23 9.88
N SER A 695 18.09 -23.66 8.94
CA SER A 695 19.56 -23.54 9.02
C SER A 695 20.09 -22.28 9.72
N GLU A 696 19.41 -21.81 10.77
CA GLU A 696 20.09 -21.03 11.80
C GLU A 696 20.38 -21.96 12.97
N LEU A 697 21.33 -22.88 12.74
CA LEU A 697 22.28 -23.51 13.68
C LEU A 697 22.65 -24.93 13.20
N GLY A 698 23.73 -25.02 12.42
CA GLY A 698 24.68 -26.15 12.32
C GLY A 698 24.15 -27.55 11.96
N GLU A 699 24.37 -27.95 10.70
CA GLU A 699 25.17 -29.14 10.34
C GLU A 699 25.46 -29.08 8.82
N GLU A 700 26.65 -29.57 8.43
CA GLU A 700 27.22 -29.48 7.09
C GLU A 700 26.52 -30.43 6.09
N ASP A 701 26.56 -30.04 4.82
CA ASP A 701 26.35 -30.80 3.57
C ASP A 701 25.04 -30.65 2.74
N GLU A 702 25.31 -30.38 1.46
CA GLU A 702 24.51 -30.28 0.21
C GLU A 702 23.71 -29.00 -0.14
N PRO A 703 23.95 -28.39 -1.34
CA PRO A 703 23.22 -27.22 -1.82
C PRO A 703 21.93 -27.65 -2.52
N ALA A 704 20.79 -27.48 -1.85
CA ALA A 704 19.50 -27.39 -2.54
C ALA A 704 19.31 -25.98 -3.10
N GLU A 705 18.93 -25.88 -4.38
CA GLU A 705 18.65 -24.62 -5.08
C GLU A 705 17.68 -23.72 -4.29
N PRO A 706 17.88 -22.37 -4.29
CA PRO A 706 16.94 -21.45 -3.67
C PRO A 706 15.68 -21.36 -4.53
N THR A 707 14.77 -22.32 -4.36
CA THR A 707 13.37 -22.12 -4.72
C THR A 707 12.85 -20.99 -3.85
N ALA A 708 12.42 -19.89 -4.49
CA ALA A 708 11.73 -18.81 -3.80
C ALA A 708 10.60 -19.42 -2.95
N PRO A 709 10.43 -19.03 -1.68
CA PRO A 709 9.34 -19.56 -0.88
C PRO A 709 8.04 -19.26 -1.62
N ALA A 710 7.36 -20.33 -2.06
CA ALA A 710 6.01 -20.21 -2.58
C ALA A 710 5.22 -19.43 -1.53
N ARG A 711 4.53 -18.36 -1.92
CA ARG A 711 3.61 -17.65 -1.03
C ARG A 711 2.64 -18.70 -0.48
N GLN A 712 2.88 -19.17 0.73
CA GLN A 712 1.95 -20.03 1.42
C GLN A 712 0.68 -19.21 1.64
N PRO A 713 -0.52 -19.79 1.45
CA PRO A 713 -1.75 -19.11 1.80
C PRO A 713 -1.66 -18.72 3.29
N GLU A 714 -2.02 -17.47 3.62
CA GLU A 714 -2.09 -17.01 5.01
C GLU A 714 -3.15 -17.86 5.73
N THR A 715 -2.71 -18.91 6.43
CA THR A 715 -3.57 -19.71 7.30
C THR A 715 -3.59 -19.12 8.70
N PRO A 716 -4.64 -19.37 9.50
CA PRO A 716 -4.67 -19.03 10.92
C PRO A 716 -3.39 -19.36 11.69
N ASP A 717 -2.80 -20.53 11.43
CA ASP A 717 -1.58 -20.99 12.08
C ASP A 717 -0.36 -20.14 11.68
N THR A 718 -0.23 -19.74 10.40
CA THR A 718 0.87 -18.86 9.96
C THR A 718 0.76 -17.45 10.57
N MET A 719 -0.45 -16.90 10.66
CA MET A 719 -0.68 -15.59 11.27
C MET A 719 -0.41 -15.62 12.78
N MET A 720 -0.84 -16.68 13.47
CA MET A 720 -0.56 -16.87 14.89
C MET A 720 0.94 -17.06 15.15
N ALA A 721 1.63 -17.83 14.31
CA ALA A 721 3.07 -18.04 14.40
C ALA A 721 3.86 -16.72 14.32
N HIS A 722 3.53 -15.85 13.36
CA HIS A 722 4.15 -14.53 13.22
C HIS A 722 3.92 -13.65 14.46
N LEU A 723 2.72 -13.68 15.03
CA LEU A 723 2.38 -12.90 16.22
C LEU A 723 3.16 -13.36 17.46
N LEU A 724 3.23 -14.67 17.69
CA LEU A 724 3.96 -15.24 18.82
C LEU A 724 5.46 -14.94 18.74
N LEU A 725 6.04 -15.02 17.53
CA LEU A 725 7.44 -14.63 17.32
C LEU A 725 7.66 -13.15 17.63
N ALA A 726 6.82 -12.27 17.09
CA ALA A 726 7.01 -10.83 17.23
C ALA A 726 6.78 -10.33 18.66
N ASN A 727 5.78 -10.88 19.36
CA ASN A 727 5.27 -10.30 20.60
C ASN A 727 5.59 -11.10 21.86
N ILE A 728 6.02 -12.36 21.74
CA ILE A 728 6.34 -13.23 22.88
C ILE A 728 7.78 -13.71 22.85
N PHE A 729 8.18 -14.44 21.81
CA PHE A 729 9.50 -15.08 21.78
C PHE A 729 10.65 -14.08 21.57
N ARG A 730 10.54 -13.16 20.59
CA ARG A 730 11.58 -12.15 20.36
C ARG A 730 11.73 -11.17 21.53
N PRO A 731 10.65 -10.62 22.14
CA PRO A 731 10.78 -9.75 23.31
C PRO A 731 11.32 -10.49 24.55
N ALA A 732 11.05 -11.79 24.66
CA ALA A 732 11.66 -12.65 25.68
C ALA A 732 13.07 -13.14 25.31
N ALA A 733 13.63 -12.72 24.17
CA ALA A 733 14.94 -13.11 23.62
C ALA A 733 15.12 -14.64 23.50
N ILE A 734 14.09 -15.33 22.98
CA ILE A 734 14.13 -16.74 22.58
C ILE A 734 14.30 -16.77 21.05
N ASN A 735 15.48 -17.20 20.59
CA ASN A 735 15.82 -17.28 19.17
C ASN A 735 16.10 -18.74 18.74
N ALA A 736 16.47 -19.61 19.67
CA ALA A 736 16.66 -21.04 19.46
C ALA A 736 15.97 -21.87 20.57
N PRO A 737 15.64 -23.16 20.30
CA PRO A 737 15.09 -24.04 21.34
C PRO A 737 15.95 -24.13 22.60
N VAL A 738 17.28 -24.02 22.46
CA VAL A 738 18.22 -24.01 23.58
C VAL A 738 18.03 -22.83 24.54
N ASP A 739 17.52 -21.69 24.05
CA ASP A 739 17.29 -20.49 24.87
C ASP A 739 16.16 -20.71 25.89
N LEU A 740 15.25 -21.66 25.65
CA LEU A 740 14.19 -22.05 26.58
C LEU A 740 14.72 -22.83 27.79
N GLN A 741 15.94 -23.36 27.71
CA GLN A 741 16.60 -24.05 28.82
C GLN A 741 17.24 -23.09 29.84
N ALA A 742 17.33 -21.79 29.51
CA ALA A 742 17.82 -20.79 30.45
C ALA A 742 16.88 -20.65 31.66
N ALA A 743 17.45 -20.55 32.86
CA ALA A 743 16.70 -20.50 34.12
C ALA A 743 15.72 -19.31 34.21
N ASP A 744 15.98 -18.23 33.46
CA ASP A 744 15.20 -16.98 33.45
C ASP A 744 14.26 -16.84 32.24
N ALA A 745 14.29 -17.79 31.30
CA ALA A 745 13.48 -17.76 30.07
C ALA A 745 11.99 -17.75 30.37
N ILE A 746 11.52 -18.64 31.25
CA ILE A 746 10.12 -18.79 31.63
C ILE A 746 9.57 -17.50 32.30
N PRO A 747 10.26 -16.88 33.28
CA PRO A 747 9.89 -15.57 33.80
C PRO A 747 9.77 -14.46 32.74
N ARG A 748 10.70 -14.38 31.78
CA ARG A 748 10.68 -13.37 30.70
C ARG A 748 9.49 -13.54 29.76
N ILE A 749 9.15 -14.80 29.44
CA ILE A 749 7.98 -15.14 28.63
C ILE A 749 6.68 -14.79 29.37
N ARG A 750 6.57 -15.14 30.67
CA ARG A 750 5.41 -14.76 31.50
C ARG A 750 5.19 -13.24 31.54
N ALA A 751 6.26 -12.46 31.66
CA ALA A 751 6.18 -11.00 31.66
C ALA A 751 5.70 -10.42 30.32
N SER A 752 6.21 -10.94 29.20
CA SER A 752 5.80 -10.53 27.85
C SER A 752 4.35 -10.90 27.57
N LEU A 753 3.92 -12.07 28.04
CA LEU A 753 2.56 -12.57 27.81
C LEU A 753 1.51 -11.83 28.65
N LYS A 754 1.80 -11.47 29.90
CA LYS A 754 0.94 -10.59 30.70
C LYS A 754 0.65 -9.25 30.00
N LYS A 755 1.63 -8.74 29.25
CA LYS A 755 1.51 -7.48 28.50
C LYS A 755 0.71 -7.63 27.21
N GLN A 756 0.79 -8.80 26.55
CA GLN A 756 0.26 -9.05 25.20
C GLN A 756 -0.98 -9.97 25.18
N ARG A 757 -1.49 -10.34 26.36
CA ARG A 757 -2.61 -11.28 26.58
C ARG A 757 -3.82 -11.01 25.69
N GLY A 758 -4.30 -9.77 25.67
CA GLY A 758 -5.51 -9.39 24.91
C GLY A 758 -5.34 -9.50 23.40
N ASP A 759 -4.13 -9.30 22.89
CA ASP A 759 -3.85 -9.32 21.45
C ASP A 759 -3.74 -10.75 20.92
N ILE A 760 -3.17 -11.68 21.68
CA ILE A 760 -3.05 -13.10 21.31
C ILE A 760 -4.45 -13.75 21.24
N PHE A 761 -5.29 -13.54 22.25
CA PHE A 761 -6.66 -14.05 22.24
C PHE A 761 -7.52 -13.36 21.17
N SER A 762 -7.32 -12.06 20.93
CA SER A 762 -8.05 -11.35 19.86
C SER A 762 -7.73 -11.88 18.46
N VAL A 763 -6.49 -12.29 18.22
CA VAL A 763 -6.12 -12.90 16.93
C VAL A 763 -6.62 -14.33 16.84
N ALA A 764 -6.57 -15.12 17.92
CA ALA A 764 -7.19 -16.45 17.95
C ALA A 764 -8.71 -16.40 17.72
N GLU A 765 -9.38 -15.42 18.32
CA GLU A 765 -10.82 -15.11 18.16
C GLU A 765 -11.15 -14.74 16.70
N LYS A 766 -10.40 -13.81 16.10
CA LYS A 766 -10.61 -13.41 14.69
C LYS A 766 -10.34 -14.51 13.69
N LEU A 767 -9.34 -15.34 13.97
CA LEU A 767 -8.98 -16.48 13.14
C LEU A 767 -10.01 -17.61 13.24
N ALA A 768 -10.58 -17.82 14.43
CA ALA A 768 -11.65 -18.79 14.65
C ALA A 768 -13.00 -18.35 14.06
N LEU A 769 -13.28 -17.04 14.01
CA LEU A 769 -14.46 -16.47 13.35
C LEU A 769 -14.34 -16.44 11.82
N ALA A 770 -13.11 -16.49 11.28
CA ALA A 770 -12.83 -16.46 9.83
C ALA A 770 -12.74 -17.85 9.18
N ALA A 771 -12.52 -18.90 9.99
CA ALA A 771 -12.49 -20.31 9.58
C ALA A 771 -13.88 -20.94 9.76
#